data_AF-A0A9W8MXT0-F1
#
_entry.id   AF-A0A9W8MXT0-F1
#
_cell.length_a   1.000
_cell.length_b   1.000
_cell.length_c   1.000
_cell.angle_alpha   90.00
_cell.angle_beta   90.00
_cell.angle_gamma   90.00
#
_symmetry.space_group_name_H-M   'P 1'
#
loop_
_entity.id
_entity.type
_entity.pdbx_description
1 polymer ?
#
loop_
_entity_poly.entity_id
_entity_poly.type
_entity_poly.pdbx_seq_one_letter_code
_entity_poly.pdbx_strand_id
1 'polypeptide(L)'
;MTRTMRSSFHGRPLEVAQFEPAPPPPLPKPGPPLTVAPTSVWHYWQSDSRRPRYLIDSLVASLRRAHRTRIILEPPSESVNLSQYLQKVLLQPVADILNQMYMRNIRATALSIKGSSAEAPVVTFCANNALGVPERIENIPVVLYIPDDLFNNPDGPSPRLVIALEQVYAVKPSSPVIATNFNDIAIFGLSNAANERGYMRLSTDRTRTLLTLRTVTAAYLLRALFLGKYIMLPDDSGSDMDCLLPAGPPVNPAAPLVPDEEIFETYQHHSDFDLVTLKRDRKRALQFFRWKQHVRASQRKLIAAPEDFIQAASNGLDCVAPELAPCYQLDSSEIPPDTLAHLSAVRRPCPLSAAGLRKRFMRSSRFTLQILDVVAKGSSRGICTVYQCRLISIDGVQVSESPVLCLKLFDDRFQDLSPPEGEELEEQPSRWLSRLVLAEWHARQEHSAYKKLEKAHGSVFPWYYGAHHFTLPNGFQVYGILLEYVPAPSLDSDKIRNLPPSSRVQLVQSCRHAARVLDLADIAQHDWHSGQVLVHTKGDLTHGVLIDLASTTQTVDLQFPNWCQNFSGMLRALLYGIGKEGEDRRLVVENYGPPDPWVDSPTIIPMPPGESKMLRAPDPFPFIDPDPEEEEPIPPSLNIRFL
;
A
#
# COMPACT_ATOMS: atom_id res chain seq x y z
N MET A 1 8.91 -19.00 28.36
CA MET A 1 7.79 -19.77 27.79
C MET A 1 7.03 -18.88 26.80
N THR A 2 7.57 -18.72 25.61
CA THR A 2 6.99 -17.94 24.50
C THR A 2 6.30 -18.94 23.58
N ARG A 3 4.98 -19.08 23.74
CA ARG A 3 4.17 -19.93 22.87
C ARG A 3 4.00 -19.19 21.54
N THR A 4 4.89 -19.43 20.60
CA THR A 4 4.81 -18.95 19.22
C THR A 4 3.61 -19.61 18.55
N MET A 5 2.42 -19.02 18.70
CA MET A 5 1.29 -19.29 17.81
C MET A 5 1.62 -18.72 16.43
N ARG A 6 2.40 -19.47 15.66
CA ARG A 6 2.47 -19.33 14.20
C ARG A 6 1.23 -20.00 13.62
N SER A 7 0.06 -19.36 13.72
CA SER A 7 -1.02 -19.66 12.77
C SER A 7 -0.78 -18.79 11.54
N SER A 8 -0.19 -19.39 10.51
CA SER A 8 -0.07 -18.83 9.18
C SER A 8 -1.47 -18.68 8.57
N PHE A 9 -2.14 -17.58 8.88
CA PHE A 9 -3.27 -17.09 8.09
C PHE A 9 -2.76 -15.91 7.26
N HIS A 10 -2.24 -16.23 6.08
CA HIS A 10 -1.88 -15.24 5.06
C HIS A 10 -3.17 -14.82 4.35
N GLY A 11 -3.88 -13.86 4.93
CA GLY A 11 -5.08 -13.27 4.33
C GLY A 11 -4.69 -12.30 3.21
N ARG A 12 -5.33 -12.46 2.04
CA ARG A 12 -5.24 -11.54 0.90
C ARG A 12 -5.56 -10.09 1.34
N PRO A 13 -5.01 -9.04 0.69
CA PRO A 13 -5.61 -7.72 0.77
C PRO A 13 -7.10 -7.85 0.42
N LEU A 14 -7.99 -7.17 1.17
CA LEU A 14 -9.47 -7.30 1.10
C LEU A 14 -9.93 -7.83 -0.27
N GLU A 15 -10.17 -9.12 -0.39
CA GLU A 15 -10.79 -9.62 -1.61
C GLU A 15 -12.27 -9.76 -1.36
N VAL A 16 -13.08 -9.41 -2.37
CA VAL A 16 -14.54 -9.59 -2.33
C VAL A 16 -14.90 -11.04 -1.96
N ALA A 17 -14.07 -12.02 -2.35
CA ALA A 17 -14.22 -13.42 -1.96
C ALA A 17 -14.16 -13.68 -0.44
N GLN A 18 -13.38 -12.90 0.33
CA GLN A 18 -13.38 -12.99 1.80
C GLN A 18 -14.68 -12.46 2.41
N PHE A 19 -15.43 -11.66 1.65
CA PHE A 19 -16.74 -11.18 2.02
C PHE A 19 -17.88 -12.09 1.55
N GLU A 20 -17.62 -13.16 0.79
CA GLU A 20 -18.67 -14.12 0.47
C GLU A 20 -18.97 -14.98 1.70
N PRO A 21 -20.16 -14.85 2.30
CA PRO A 21 -20.54 -15.69 3.42
C PRO A 21 -20.88 -17.10 2.93
N ALA A 22 -20.62 -18.09 3.77
CA ALA A 22 -21.24 -19.42 3.61
C ALA A 22 -22.77 -19.28 3.50
N PRO A 23 -23.46 -20.17 2.76
CA PRO A 23 -24.92 -20.12 2.65
C PRO A 23 -25.59 -20.21 4.04
N PRO A 24 -26.79 -19.63 4.22
CA PRO A 24 -27.49 -19.69 5.49
C PRO A 24 -27.86 -21.14 5.86
N PRO A 25 -27.99 -21.45 7.17
CA PRO A 25 -28.54 -22.73 7.60
C PRO A 25 -30.00 -22.88 7.11
N PRO A 26 -30.59 -24.09 7.17
CA PRO A 26 -31.99 -24.30 6.82
C PRO A 26 -32.90 -23.28 7.51
N LEU A 27 -33.63 -22.53 6.70
CA LEU A 27 -34.45 -21.43 7.18
C LEU A 27 -35.70 -21.98 7.90
N PRO A 28 -36.12 -21.36 9.02
CA PRO A 28 -37.38 -21.70 9.64
C PRO A 28 -38.52 -21.49 8.64
N LYS A 29 -39.52 -22.37 8.67
CA LYS A 29 -40.71 -22.18 7.84
C LYS A 29 -41.42 -20.88 8.25
N PRO A 30 -41.97 -20.13 7.29
CA PRO A 30 -42.89 -19.02 7.57
C PRO A 30 -43.94 -19.44 8.60
N GLY A 31 -44.09 -18.64 9.67
CA GLY A 31 -45.21 -18.81 10.59
C GLY A 31 -46.54 -18.49 9.89
N PRO A 32 -47.70 -18.84 10.49
CA PRO A 32 -49.00 -18.48 9.94
C PRO A 32 -49.13 -16.95 9.75
N PRO A 33 -49.89 -16.49 8.74
CA PRO A 33 -50.10 -15.06 8.51
C PRO A 33 -50.74 -14.42 9.74
N LEU A 34 -50.21 -13.26 10.12
CA LEU A 34 -50.72 -12.49 11.26
C LEU A 34 -52.02 -11.79 10.86
N THR A 35 -53.03 -11.88 11.72
CA THR A 35 -54.34 -11.20 11.54
C THR A 35 -54.37 -9.77 12.07
N VAL A 36 -53.32 -9.33 12.76
CA VAL A 36 -53.24 -7.98 13.33
C VAL A 36 -52.84 -7.00 12.25
N ALA A 37 -53.71 -6.02 11.98
CA ALA A 37 -53.41 -4.93 11.05
C ALA A 37 -52.32 -4.02 11.64
N PRO A 38 -51.23 -3.75 10.91
CA PRO A 38 -50.18 -2.84 11.37
C PRO A 38 -50.73 -1.41 11.50
N THR A 39 -50.26 -0.68 12.52
CA THR A 39 -50.72 0.70 12.78
C THR A 39 -49.92 1.76 12.04
N SER A 40 -48.74 1.40 11.55
CA SER A 40 -47.78 2.32 10.97
C SER A 40 -47.74 2.25 9.44
N VAL A 41 -47.88 3.40 8.79
CA VAL A 41 -47.70 3.55 7.34
C VAL A 41 -46.23 3.83 7.02
N TRP A 42 -45.69 3.13 6.02
CA TRP A 42 -44.31 3.25 5.56
C TRP A 42 -44.30 3.74 4.11
N HIS A 43 -43.55 4.82 3.84
CA HIS A 43 -43.45 5.41 2.51
C HIS A 43 -42.17 4.98 1.79
N TYR A 44 -42.25 4.71 0.49
CA TYR A 44 -41.06 4.43 -0.31
C TYR A 44 -40.24 5.71 -0.52
N TRP A 45 -38.93 5.65 -0.28
CA TRP A 45 -38.01 6.79 -0.46
C TRP A 45 -37.63 6.97 -1.93
N GLN A 46 -38.40 7.74 -2.69
CA GLN A 46 -38.03 8.11 -4.06
C GLN A 46 -36.86 9.11 -4.10
N SER A 47 -36.83 10.09 -3.19
CA SER A 47 -35.83 11.19 -3.20
C SER A 47 -34.50 10.87 -2.51
N ASP A 48 -34.42 9.80 -1.71
CA ASP A 48 -33.23 9.43 -0.90
C ASP A 48 -32.53 8.16 -1.41
N SER A 49 -32.83 7.72 -2.63
CA SER A 49 -32.22 6.52 -3.26
C SER A 49 -30.69 6.61 -3.39
N ARG A 50 -30.12 7.83 -3.38
CA ARG A 50 -28.67 8.07 -3.45
C ARG A 50 -27.94 7.84 -2.13
N ARG A 51 -28.65 7.82 -0.99
CA ARG A 51 -28.00 7.74 0.33
C ARG A 51 -27.21 6.45 0.56
N PRO A 52 -27.74 5.24 0.29
CA PRO A 52 -26.95 4.00 0.43
C PRO A 52 -25.71 4.02 -0.45
N ARG A 53 -25.83 4.50 -1.69
CA ARG A 53 -24.70 4.62 -2.61
C ARG A 53 -23.62 5.54 -2.04
N TYR A 54 -23.99 6.72 -1.54
CA TYR A 54 -23.06 7.63 -0.86
C TYR A 54 -22.35 6.96 0.34
N LEU A 55 -23.10 6.22 1.16
CA LEU A 55 -22.52 5.50 2.31
C LEU A 55 -21.58 4.38 1.88
N ILE A 56 -21.93 3.66 0.80
CA ILE A 56 -21.08 2.62 0.22
C ILE A 56 -19.82 3.23 -0.38
N ASP A 57 -19.92 4.33 -1.11
CA ASP A 57 -18.75 5.04 -1.65
C ASP A 57 -17.82 5.50 -0.52
N SER A 58 -18.39 5.96 0.61
CA SER A 58 -17.63 6.29 1.82
C SER A 58 -16.95 5.07 2.44
N LEU A 59 -17.62 3.91 2.46
CA LEU A 59 -17.02 2.64 2.88
C LEU A 59 -15.88 2.25 1.93
N VAL A 60 -16.11 2.27 0.61
CA VAL A 60 -15.11 1.95 -0.41
C VAL A 60 -13.87 2.82 -0.26
N ALA A 61 -14.04 4.14 -0.11
CA ALA A 61 -12.92 5.05 0.12
C ALA A 61 -12.15 4.69 1.40
N SER A 62 -12.86 4.36 2.49
CA SER A 62 -12.22 3.95 3.74
C SER A 62 -11.48 2.62 3.61
N LEU A 63 -12.08 1.64 2.93
CA LEU A 63 -11.47 0.34 2.65
C LEU A 63 -10.28 0.48 1.71
N ARG A 64 -10.33 1.35 0.71
CA ARG A 64 -9.19 1.68 -0.16
C ARG A 64 -8.05 2.31 0.62
N ARG A 65 -8.30 3.18 1.60
CA ARG A 65 -7.23 3.66 2.50
C ARG A 65 -6.65 2.56 3.38
N ALA A 66 -7.48 1.59 3.76
CA ALA A 66 -7.09 0.49 4.64
C ALA A 66 -6.63 -0.78 3.92
N HIS A 67 -6.71 -0.87 2.59
CA HIS A 67 -6.66 -2.14 1.82
C HIS A 67 -5.38 -2.96 2.02
N ARG A 68 -4.30 -2.28 2.41
CA ARG A 68 -2.99 -2.91 2.69
C ARG A 68 -2.88 -3.50 4.07
N THR A 69 -3.82 -3.18 4.93
CA THR A 69 -3.99 -3.88 6.19
C THR A 69 -4.50 -5.27 5.85
N ARG A 70 -3.69 -6.32 6.05
CA ARG A 70 -4.21 -7.69 6.00
C ARG A 70 -5.24 -7.84 7.13
N ILE A 71 -6.50 -7.94 6.73
CA ILE A 71 -7.59 -8.20 7.66
C ILE A 71 -7.60 -9.70 7.95
N ILE A 72 -7.48 -10.04 9.22
CA ILE A 72 -7.64 -11.42 9.67
C ILE A 72 -9.11 -11.59 10.01
N LEU A 73 -9.79 -12.43 9.24
CA LEU A 73 -11.14 -12.90 9.55
C LEU A 73 -11.02 -14.30 10.12
N GLU A 74 -11.63 -14.54 11.28
CA GLU A 74 -11.74 -15.90 11.78
C GLU A 74 -12.70 -16.71 10.89
N PRO A 75 -12.37 -17.97 10.56
CA PRO A 75 -13.27 -18.80 9.79
C PRO A 75 -14.57 -19.00 10.57
N PRO A 76 -15.73 -19.01 9.89
CA PRO A 76 -17.00 -19.26 10.54
C PRO A 76 -17.00 -20.64 11.20
N SER A 77 -17.53 -20.73 12.42
CA SER A 77 -17.70 -22.02 13.11
C SER A 77 -18.71 -22.90 12.35
N GLU A 78 -18.37 -24.18 12.16
CA GLU A 78 -19.11 -25.13 11.30
C GLU A 78 -20.52 -25.53 11.81
N SER A 79 -20.93 -25.09 13.00
CA SER A 79 -22.30 -25.33 13.50
C SER A 79 -22.89 -24.07 14.10
N VAL A 80 -23.87 -23.49 13.41
CA VAL A 80 -24.54 -22.28 13.86
C VAL A 80 -26.02 -22.33 13.55
N ASN A 81 -26.85 -22.15 14.58
CA ASN A 81 -28.26 -21.84 14.39
C ASN A 81 -28.41 -20.46 13.71
N LEU A 82 -29.60 -20.12 13.20
CA LEU A 82 -29.82 -18.87 12.45
C LEU A 82 -29.35 -17.60 13.19
N SER A 83 -29.60 -17.50 14.50
CA SER A 83 -29.13 -16.37 15.30
C SER A 83 -27.60 -16.31 15.33
N GLN A 84 -26.93 -17.44 15.56
CA GLN A 84 -25.48 -17.49 15.55
C GLN A 84 -24.90 -17.29 14.15
N TYR A 85 -25.62 -17.68 13.09
CA TYR A 85 -25.22 -17.43 11.71
C TYR A 85 -25.25 -15.93 11.41
N LEU A 86 -26.33 -15.23 11.74
CA LEU A 86 -26.40 -13.76 11.61
C LEU A 86 -25.28 -13.07 12.40
N GLN A 87 -25.03 -13.49 13.64
CA GLN A 87 -24.00 -12.89 14.48
C GLN A 87 -22.59 -13.22 13.99
N LYS A 88 -22.20 -14.49 14.00
CA LYS A 88 -20.82 -14.94 13.80
C LYS A 88 -20.41 -15.04 12.34
N VAL A 89 -21.34 -15.43 11.47
CA VAL A 89 -21.02 -15.57 10.06
C VAL A 89 -21.26 -14.24 9.37
N LEU A 90 -22.45 -13.66 9.43
CA LEU A 90 -22.72 -12.45 8.63
C LEU A 90 -22.09 -11.18 9.20
N LEU A 91 -22.30 -10.88 10.47
CA LEU A 91 -22.01 -9.55 11.02
C LEU A 91 -20.68 -9.41 11.76
N GLN A 92 -20.14 -10.50 12.32
CA GLN A 92 -18.84 -10.46 13.01
C GLN A 92 -17.70 -10.03 12.08
N PRO A 93 -17.62 -10.52 10.82
CA PRO A 93 -16.61 -10.01 9.89
C PRO A 93 -16.71 -8.50 9.64
N VAL A 94 -17.93 -7.94 9.59
CA VAL A 94 -18.14 -6.49 9.45
C VAL A 94 -17.55 -5.75 10.65
N ALA A 95 -17.82 -6.21 11.87
CA ALA A 95 -17.25 -5.62 13.08
C ALA A 95 -15.71 -5.77 13.10
N ASP A 96 -15.19 -6.94 12.74
CA ASP A 96 -13.76 -7.24 12.75
C ASP A 96 -13.00 -6.34 11.76
N ILE A 97 -13.54 -6.15 10.55
CA ILE A 97 -12.98 -5.24 9.56
C ILE A 97 -12.89 -3.81 10.13
N LEU A 98 -14.00 -3.29 10.65
CA LEU A 98 -14.05 -1.91 11.15
C LEU A 98 -13.16 -1.72 12.39
N ASN A 99 -13.07 -2.72 13.27
CA ASN A 99 -12.16 -2.68 14.42
C ASN A 99 -10.68 -2.69 13.98
N GLN A 100 -10.34 -3.51 12.99
CA GLN A 100 -9.00 -3.55 12.42
C GLN A 100 -8.65 -2.23 11.70
N MET A 101 -9.65 -1.51 11.18
CA MET A 101 -9.47 -0.16 10.64
C MET A 101 -9.35 0.94 11.73
N TYR A 102 -9.92 0.74 12.93
CA TYR A 102 -9.89 1.68 14.07
C TYR A 102 -8.54 1.70 14.77
N MET A 103 -8.13 0.54 15.31
CA MET A 103 -6.89 0.38 16.07
C MET A 103 -6.31 -0.99 15.78
N ARG A 104 -5.24 -1.01 14.99
CA ARG A 104 -4.70 -2.20 14.33
C ARG A 104 -4.14 -3.27 15.27
N ASN A 105 -3.82 -2.89 16.51
CA ASN A 105 -3.29 -3.79 17.54
C ASN A 105 -4.36 -4.37 18.47
N ILE A 106 -5.62 -3.94 18.33
CA ILE A 106 -6.70 -4.39 19.22
C ILE A 106 -7.43 -5.57 18.56
N ARG A 107 -7.12 -6.78 19.03
CA ARG A 107 -7.90 -8.00 18.71
C ARG A 107 -9.20 -8.09 19.51
N ALA A 108 -9.34 -7.32 20.59
CA ALA A 108 -10.55 -7.29 21.41
C ALA A 108 -11.56 -6.31 20.80
N THR A 109 -12.64 -6.86 20.25
CA THR A 109 -13.69 -6.15 19.52
C THR A 109 -14.23 -4.93 20.28
N ALA A 110 -13.91 -3.72 19.79
CA ALA A 110 -14.59 -2.49 20.23
C ALA A 110 -16.09 -2.57 19.92
N LEU A 111 -16.46 -3.33 18.88
CA LEU A 111 -17.84 -3.63 18.51
C LEU A 111 -18.17 -5.10 18.83
N SER A 112 -19.07 -5.30 19.79
CA SER A 112 -19.70 -6.59 20.07
C SER A 112 -21.05 -6.69 19.38
N ILE A 113 -21.52 -7.91 19.13
CA ILE A 113 -22.83 -8.14 18.53
C ILE A 113 -23.78 -8.67 19.60
N LYS A 114 -24.98 -8.09 19.68
CA LYS A 114 -26.07 -8.58 20.53
C LYS A 114 -27.21 -9.06 19.64
N GLY A 115 -27.73 -10.24 19.94
CA GLY A 115 -28.94 -10.75 19.30
C GLY A 115 -29.99 -11.19 20.31
N SER A 116 -31.26 -11.14 19.90
CA SER A 116 -32.39 -11.67 20.67
C SER A 116 -32.78 -13.08 20.21
N SER A 117 -33.14 -13.94 21.15
CA SER A 117 -33.54 -15.35 20.91
C SER A 117 -35.00 -15.53 20.43
N ALA A 118 -35.66 -14.50 19.92
CA ALA A 118 -37.08 -14.55 19.55
C ALA A 118 -37.34 -15.13 18.15
N GLU A 119 -38.61 -15.39 17.83
CA GLU A 119 -39.12 -15.93 16.54
C GLU A 119 -38.63 -15.17 15.30
N ALA A 120 -38.26 -13.90 15.45
CA ALA A 120 -37.54 -13.10 14.46
C ALA A 120 -36.18 -12.67 15.04
N PRO A 121 -35.05 -13.30 14.66
CA PRO A 121 -33.76 -12.93 15.19
C PRO A 121 -33.40 -11.49 14.78
N VAL A 122 -33.31 -10.62 15.79
CA VAL A 122 -32.82 -9.25 15.68
C VAL A 122 -31.38 -9.23 16.12
N VAL A 123 -30.51 -8.60 15.34
CA VAL A 123 -29.09 -8.47 15.65
C VAL A 123 -28.63 -7.03 15.52
N THR A 124 -27.88 -6.52 16.48
CA THR A 124 -27.33 -5.16 16.46
C THR A 124 -25.91 -5.13 17.01
N PHE A 125 -25.20 -4.04 16.75
CA PHE A 125 -23.85 -3.81 17.26
C PHE A 125 -23.89 -3.02 18.58
N CYS A 126 -22.90 -3.23 19.42
CA CYS A 126 -22.72 -2.54 20.70
C CYS A 126 -21.26 -2.19 20.85
N ALA A 127 -20.97 -0.91 21.08
CA ALA A 127 -19.62 -0.46 21.38
C ALA A 127 -19.23 -0.83 22.82
N ASN A 128 -17.97 -1.19 23.02
CA ASN A 128 -17.36 -1.40 24.32
C ASN A 128 -16.70 -0.10 24.78
N ASN A 129 -17.18 0.46 25.90
CA ASN A 129 -16.70 1.72 26.46
C ASN A 129 -15.22 1.70 26.87
N ALA A 130 -14.60 0.51 27.00
CA ALA A 130 -13.22 0.34 27.42
C ALA A 130 -12.17 0.97 26.48
N LEU A 131 -12.53 1.35 25.25
CA LEU A 131 -11.61 1.85 24.22
C LEU A 131 -11.80 3.34 23.89
N GLY A 132 -12.44 4.11 24.77
CA GLY A 132 -12.65 5.54 24.59
C GLY A 132 -13.66 5.91 23.50
N VAL A 133 -14.38 4.92 22.97
CA VAL A 133 -15.52 5.13 22.07
C VAL A 133 -16.66 5.74 22.90
N PRO A 134 -17.33 6.81 22.43
CA PRO A 134 -18.42 7.44 23.18
C PRO A 134 -19.47 6.43 23.62
N GLU A 135 -19.93 6.51 24.89
CA GLU A 135 -20.90 5.55 25.47
C GLU A 135 -22.21 5.45 24.69
N ARG A 136 -22.50 6.42 23.82
CA ARG A 136 -23.67 6.45 22.95
C ARG A 136 -23.24 6.71 21.52
N ILE A 137 -23.04 5.64 20.78
CA ILE A 137 -23.08 5.71 19.32
C ILE A 137 -24.56 5.70 18.93
N GLU A 138 -25.07 6.88 18.63
CA GLU A 138 -26.40 7.02 18.05
C GLU A 138 -26.40 6.43 16.63
N ASN A 139 -27.54 5.91 16.19
CA ASN A 139 -27.75 5.45 14.81
C ASN A 139 -26.96 4.20 14.39
N ILE A 140 -26.50 3.36 15.32
CA ILE A 140 -25.99 2.01 14.99
C ILE A 140 -27.08 1.24 14.22
N PRO A 141 -26.77 0.62 13.06
CA PRO A 141 -27.75 -0.16 12.32
C PRO A 141 -28.23 -1.40 13.10
N VAL A 142 -29.50 -1.71 12.93
CA VAL A 142 -30.11 -2.96 13.40
C VAL A 142 -30.36 -3.85 12.19
N VAL A 143 -29.89 -5.08 12.22
CA VAL A 143 -30.15 -6.09 11.18
C VAL A 143 -31.27 -7.00 11.65
N LEU A 144 -32.33 -7.05 10.86
CA LEU A 144 -33.57 -7.76 11.17
C LEU A 144 -33.80 -8.87 10.15
N TYR A 145 -33.85 -10.12 10.59
CA TYR A 145 -34.24 -11.23 9.72
C TYR A 145 -35.74 -11.52 9.84
N ILE A 146 -36.42 -11.61 8.70
CA ILE A 146 -37.82 -12.00 8.58
C ILE A 146 -37.89 -13.23 7.65
N PRO A 147 -38.48 -14.36 8.08
CA PRO A 147 -38.55 -15.56 7.24
C PRO A 147 -39.56 -15.46 6.10
N ASP A 148 -40.48 -14.49 6.15
CA ASP A 148 -41.49 -14.26 5.13
C ASP A 148 -40.96 -13.33 4.02
N ASP A 149 -41.77 -13.14 2.99
CA ASP A 149 -41.56 -12.03 2.06
C ASP A 149 -41.58 -10.70 2.82
N LEU A 150 -40.59 -9.85 2.55
CA LEU A 150 -40.50 -8.53 3.18
C LEU A 150 -41.66 -7.63 2.74
N PHE A 151 -42.23 -7.90 1.57
CA PHE A 151 -43.24 -7.07 0.93
C PHE A 151 -44.40 -7.95 0.46
N ASN A 152 -45.61 -7.57 0.84
CA ASN A 152 -46.81 -8.10 0.21
C ASN A 152 -47.11 -7.15 -0.96
N ASN A 153 -46.88 -7.62 -2.18
CA ASN A 153 -47.25 -6.99 -3.46
C ASN A 153 -48.35 -5.90 -3.36
N PRO A 154 -48.32 -4.81 -4.14
CA PRO A 154 -47.40 -3.65 -4.12
C PRO A 154 -47.55 -2.71 -2.89
N ASP A 155 -48.37 -3.06 -1.89
CA ASP A 155 -48.91 -2.14 -0.86
C ASP A 155 -47.98 -1.86 0.34
N GLY A 156 -46.70 -2.23 0.24
CA GLY A 156 -45.68 -1.91 1.25
C GLY A 156 -45.19 -3.11 2.08
N PRO A 157 -44.57 -2.86 3.25
CA PRO A 157 -43.96 -3.88 4.08
C PRO A 157 -44.97 -4.91 4.62
N SER A 158 -44.58 -6.18 4.74
CA SER A 158 -45.47 -7.21 5.29
C SER A 158 -45.85 -6.92 6.76
N PRO A 159 -47.05 -7.32 7.24
CA PRO A 159 -47.49 -7.05 8.62
C PRO A 159 -46.49 -7.52 9.69
N ARG A 160 -45.86 -8.69 9.47
CA ARG A 160 -44.84 -9.22 10.39
C ARG A 160 -43.60 -8.34 10.44
N LEU A 161 -43.15 -7.84 9.29
CA LEU A 161 -42.05 -6.88 9.23
C LEU A 161 -42.42 -5.57 9.94
N VAL A 162 -43.63 -5.03 9.76
CA VAL A 162 -44.05 -3.80 10.43
C VAL A 162 -44.07 -3.95 11.95
N ILE A 163 -44.63 -5.05 12.48
CA ILE A 163 -44.65 -5.32 13.93
C ILE A 163 -43.21 -5.41 14.48
N ALA A 164 -42.32 -6.11 13.77
CA ALA A 164 -40.92 -6.21 14.15
C ALA A 164 -40.20 -4.85 14.11
N LEU A 165 -40.48 -4.02 13.11
CA LEU A 165 -39.96 -2.65 13.03
C LEU A 165 -40.45 -1.79 14.21
N GLU A 166 -41.74 -1.84 14.56
CA GLU A 166 -42.29 -1.11 15.71
C GLU A 166 -41.59 -1.48 17.02
N GLN A 167 -41.32 -2.78 17.24
CA GLN A 167 -40.56 -3.26 18.39
C GLN A 167 -39.12 -2.71 18.41
N VAL A 168 -38.44 -2.70 17.26
CA VAL A 168 -37.09 -2.14 17.15
C VAL A 168 -37.07 -0.64 17.43
N TYR A 169 -37.97 0.13 16.81
CA TYR A 169 -38.03 1.59 16.98
C TYR A 169 -38.50 2.03 18.37
N ALA A 170 -39.26 1.19 19.10
CA ALA A 170 -39.58 1.44 20.50
C ALA A 170 -38.33 1.47 21.40
N VAL A 171 -37.29 0.72 21.05
CA VAL A 171 -36.02 0.64 21.80
C VAL A 171 -34.94 1.55 21.19
N LYS A 172 -34.93 1.69 19.86
CA LYS A 172 -33.90 2.38 19.07
C LYS A 172 -34.55 3.31 18.03
N PRO A 173 -35.15 4.43 18.44
CA PRO A 173 -36.00 5.26 17.57
C PRO A 173 -35.26 5.88 16.36
N SER A 174 -33.94 6.10 16.46
CA SER A 174 -33.15 6.75 15.42
C SER A 174 -32.28 5.78 14.60
N SER A 175 -32.25 4.49 14.97
CA SER A 175 -31.39 3.53 14.29
C SER A 175 -31.95 3.14 12.91
N PRO A 176 -31.13 3.13 11.85
CA PRO A 176 -31.52 2.53 10.59
C PRO A 176 -31.71 1.02 10.78
N VAL A 177 -32.77 0.46 10.20
CA VAL A 177 -33.06 -0.98 10.25
C VAL A 177 -32.85 -1.59 8.87
N ILE A 178 -31.95 -2.56 8.76
CA ILE A 178 -31.68 -3.33 7.54
C ILE A 178 -32.42 -4.66 7.68
N ALA A 179 -33.54 -4.80 6.98
CA ALA A 179 -34.35 -6.02 6.99
C ALA A 179 -33.95 -6.95 5.84
N THR A 180 -33.95 -8.25 6.08
CA THR A 180 -33.66 -9.26 5.07
C THR A 180 -34.41 -10.57 5.30
N ASN A 181 -34.75 -11.27 4.22
CA ASN A 181 -35.15 -12.69 4.23
C ASN A 181 -34.10 -13.56 3.52
N PHE A 182 -32.88 -13.03 3.34
CA PHE A 182 -31.77 -13.53 2.52
C PHE A 182 -31.99 -13.56 1.00
N ASN A 183 -33.19 -13.27 0.51
CA ASN A 183 -33.46 -13.06 -0.92
C ASN A 183 -33.56 -11.57 -1.26
N ASP A 184 -34.19 -10.82 -0.37
CA ASP A 184 -34.43 -9.39 -0.46
C ASP A 184 -33.71 -8.65 0.68
N ILE A 185 -33.37 -7.39 0.41
CA ILE A 185 -32.87 -6.46 1.43
C ILE A 185 -33.65 -5.16 1.31
N ALA A 186 -34.08 -4.63 2.44
CA ALA A 186 -34.70 -3.33 2.53
C ALA A 186 -34.14 -2.54 3.71
N ILE A 187 -33.96 -1.25 3.52
CA ILE A 187 -33.47 -0.33 4.54
C ILE A 187 -34.63 0.54 4.99
N PHE A 188 -34.85 0.62 6.28
CA PHE A 188 -35.88 1.42 6.93
C PHE A 188 -35.21 2.49 7.79
N GLY A 189 -35.81 3.68 7.86
CA GLY A 189 -35.35 4.74 8.73
C GLY A 189 -36.38 5.85 8.89
N LEU A 190 -36.00 6.85 9.69
CA LEU A 190 -36.71 8.12 9.77
C LEU A 190 -36.07 9.13 8.80
N SER A 191 -36.90 9.80 8.00
CA SER A 191 -36.46 10.95 7.19
C SER A 191 -36.18 12.15 8.09
N ASN A 192 -35.05 12.82 7.86
CA ASN A 192 -34.60 13.98 8.66
C ASN A 192 -35.58 15.18 8.59
N ALA A 193 -36.39 15.28 7.53
CA ALA A 193 -37.21 16.46 7.28
C ALA A 193 -38.56 16.45 8.02
N ALA A 194 -39.08 15.26 8.38
CA ALA A 194 -40.47 15.15 8.84
C ALA A 194 -40.73 14.06 9.91
N ASN A 195 -39.69 13.38 10.42
CA ASN A 195 -39.86 12.13 11.19
C ASN A 195 -40.73 11.08 10.46
N GLU A 196 -40.82 11.19 9.13
CA GLU A 196 -41.58 10.26 8.31
C GLU A 196 -40.85 8.94 8.23
N ARG A 197 -41.61 7.87 8.49
CA ARG A 197 -41.16 6.50 8.35
C ARG A 197 -41.12 6.16 6.88
N GLY A 198 -39.93 5.87 6.38
CA GLY A 198 -39.81 5.38 5.03
C GLY A 198 -38.78 4.28 4.87
N TYR A 199 -38.80 3.70 3.68
CA TYR A 199 -38.01 2.55 3.34
C TYR A 199 -37.54 2.61 1.90
N MET A 200 -36.51 1.84 1.63
CA MET A 200 -36.00 1.65 0.28
C MET A 200 -35.61 0.18 0.11
N ARG A 201 -36.02 -0.40 -1.00
CA ARG A 201 -35.65 -1.75 -1.41
C ARG A 201 -34.34 -1.70 -2.16
N LEU A 202 -33.44 -2.63 -1.88
CA LEU A 202 -32.22 -2.78 -2.67
C LEU A 202 -32.46 -3.81 -3.77
N SER A 203 -32.16 -3.45 -5.01
CA SER A 203 -32.07 -4.41 -6.10
C SER A 203 -30.79 -5.23 -5.92
N THR A 204 -30.92 -6.55 -5.79
CA THR A 204 -29.78 -7.44 -5.61
C THR A 204 -29.90 -8.66 -6.50
N ASP A 205 -28.81 -9.04 -7.15
CA ASP A 205 -28.66 -10.40 -7.68
C ASP A 205 -28.77 -11.39 -6.51
N ARG A 206 -29.68 -12.37 -6.62
CA ARG A 206 -29.89 -13.41 -5.60
C ARG A 206 -28.62 -14.16 -5.22
N THR A 207 -27.67 -14.27 -6.14
CA THR A 207 -26.37 -14.92 -5.87
C THR A 207 -25.47 -14.09 -4.95
N ARG A 208 -25.77 -12.80 -4.76
CA ARG A 208 -24.96 -11.84 -4.02
C ARG A 208 -25.68 -11.16 -2.86
N THR A 209 -26.93 -11.51 -2.57
CA THR A 209 -27.72 -10.86 -1.50
C THR A 209 -26.97 -10.81 -0.17
N LEU A 210 -26.33 -11.89 0.25
CA LEU A 210 -25.62 -11.92 1.54
C LEU A 210 -24.38 -11.01 1.57
N LEU A 211 -23.68 -10.89 0.44
CA LEU A 211 -22.57 -9.97 0.27
C LEU A 211 -23.07 -8.52 0.29
N THR A 212 -24.17 -8.21 -0.42
CA THR A 212 -24.82 -6.89 -0.36
C THR A 212 -25.24 -6.54 1.07
N LEU A 213 -25.82 -7.49 1.81
CA LEU A 213 -26.22 -7.29 3.21
C LEU A 213 -25.02 -6.90 4.08
N ARG A 214 -23.89 -7.60 3.96
CA ARG A 214 -22.65 -7.27 4.68
C ARG A 214 -22.14 -5.88 4.31
N THR A 215 -22.05 -5.56 3.03
CA THR A 215 -21.53 -4.27 2.55
C THR A 215 -22.39 -3.10 3.01
N VAL A 216 -23.71 -3.21 2.88
CA VAL A 216 -24.65 -2.18 3.33
C VAL A 216 -24.58 -2.03 4.85
N THR A 217 -24.54 -3.14 5.59
CA THR A 217 -24.41 -3.09 7.05
C THR A 217 -23.10 -2.41 7.46
N ALA A 218 -21.99 -2.74 6.81
CA ALA A 218 -20.68 -2.12 7.05
C ALA A 218 -20.70 -0.61 6.77
N ALA A 219 -21.35 -0.18 5.68
CA ALA A 219 -21.44 1.21 5.29
C ALA A 219 -22.25 2.04 6.32
N TYR A 220 -23.40 1.52 6.75
CA TYR A 220 -24.22 2.18 7.77
C TYR A 220 -23.55 2.16 9.15
N LEU A 221 -22.88 1.07 9.50
CA LEU A 221 -22.13 0.99 10.75
C LEU A 221 -20.98 1.99 10.75
N LEU A 222 -20.17 2.04 9.69
CA LEU A 222 -19.10 3.03 9.53
C LEU A 222 -19.60 4.46 9.67
N ARG A 223 -20.76 4.78 9.09
CA ARG A 223 -21.40 6.10 9.24
C ARG A 223 -21.76 6.41 10.69
N ALA A 224 -22.31 5.43 11.42
CA ALA A 224 -22.63 5.59 12.84
C ALA A 224 -21.37 5.84 13.68
N LEU A 225 -20.23 5.26 13.30
CA LEU A 225 -18.95 5.36 14.01
C LEU A 225 -18.25 6.74 13.91
N PHE A 226 -18.90 7.79 13.41
CA PHE A 226 -18.32 9.15 13.27
C PHE A 226 -17.05 9.18 12.38
N LEU A 227 -17.27 9.36 11.07
CA LEU A 227 -16.22 9.54 10.06
C LEU A 227 -15.17 10.57 10.51
N GLY A 228 -13.91 10.16 10.54
CA GLY A 228 -12.74 11.01 10.86
C GLY A 228 -12.20 10.90 12.29
N LYS A 229 -12.94 10.33 13.25
CA LYS A 229 -12.43 10.05 14.61
C LYS A 229 -12.18 8.57 14.87
N TYR A 230 -12.94 7.69 14.21
CA TYR A 230 -12.79 6.25 14.39
C TYR A 230 -11.60 5.74 13.57
N ILE A 231 -11.56 5.98 12.27
CA ILE A 231 -10.40 5.57 11.47
C ILE A 231 -9.30 6.62 11.69
N MET A 232 -8.32 6.28 12.53
CA MET A 232 -7.07 7.04 12.64
C MET A 232 -6.29 6.80 11.36
N LEU A 233 -6.46 7.70 10.39
CA LEU A 233 -5.54 7.78 9.26
C LEU A 233 -4.25 8.40 9.77
N PRO A 234 -3.08 7.84 9.42
CA PRO A 234 -1.83 8.58 9.57
C PRO A 234 -2.02 9.94 8.90
N ASP A 235 -1.62 11.01 9.58
CA ASP A 235 -1.71 12.34 8.99
C ASP A 235 -0.81 12.36 7.75
N ASP A 236 -1.42 12.42 6.58
CA ASP A 236 -0.76 12.37 5.26
C ASP A 236 -0.03 13.69 4.97
N SER A 237 -0.09 14.66 5.90
CA SER A 237 0.42 16.02 5.78
C SER A 237 1.94 16.14 5.75
N GLY A 238 2.64 15.11 5.28
CA GLY A 238 4.09 15.08 5.18
C GLY A 238 4.74 14.78 6.52
N SER A 239 4.35 13.66 7.15
CA SER A 239 5.15 13.09 8.22
C SER A 239 6.57 12.94 7.70
N ASP A 240 7.42 13.86 8.11
CA ASP A 240 8.86 13.79 8.08
C ASP A 240 9.21 12.31 8.30
N MET A 241 9.65 11.63 7.24
CA MET A 241 10.11 10.22 7.26
C MET A 241 11.17 9.98 8.35
N ASP A 242 11.69 11.08 8.88
CA ASP A 242 12.53 11.32 10.01
C ASP A 242 11.99 10.97 11.41
N CYS A 243 10.69 10.70 11.61
CA CYS A 243 10.11 10.59 12.96
C CYS A 243 9.94 9.16 13.54
N LEU A 244 10.32 8.09 12.83
CA LEU A 244 10.06 6.72 13.30
C LEU A 244 11.23 6.01 14.00
N LEU A 245 12.41 6.63 14.11
CA LEU A 245 13.45 6.06 14.97
C LEU A 245 13.16 6.45 16.42
N PRO A 246 13.09 5.48 17.37
CA PRO A 246 13.00 5.82 18.77
C PRO A 246 14.20 6.70 19.09
N ALA A 247 13.93 7.92 19.52
CA ALA A 247 14.99 8.82 19.96
C ALA A 247 15.74 8.10 21.07
N GLY A 248 16.95 7.61 20.76
CA GLY A 248 17.90 7.21 21.80
C GLY A 248 18.05 8.36 22.80
N PRO A 249 18.51 8.10 24.03
CA PRO A 249 18.72 9.17 24.98
C PRO A 249 19.65 10.21 24.32
N PRO A 250 19.20 11.46 24.15
CA PRO A 250 20.02 12.47 23.49
C PRO A 250 21.31 12.64 24.30
N VAL A 251 22.43 12.87 23.61
CA VAL A 251 23.66 13.29 24.27
C VAL A 251 23.32 14.52 25.14
N ASN A 252 23.83 14.54 26.37
CA ASN A 252 23.63 15.66 27.28
C ASN A 252 24.05 16.97 26.55
N PRO A 253 23.13 17.92 26.30
CA PRO A 253 23.46 19.13 25.55
C PRO A 253 24.48 20.01 26.29
N ALA A 254 24.66 19.82 27.60
CA ALA A 254 25.70 20.47 28.39
C ALA A 254 27.10 19.85 28.22
N ALA A 255 27.22 18.69 27.58
CA ALA A 255 28.53 18.11 27.27
C ALA A 255 29.28 19.05 26.30
N PRO A 256 30.59 19.30 26.52
CA PRO A 256 31.39 20.10 25.61
C PRO A 256 31.41 19.47 24.20
N LEU A 257 31.56 20.31 23.18
CA LEU A 257 31.80 19.83 21.82
C LEU A 257 33.19 19.20 21.75
N VAL A 258 33.28 18.09 21.03
CA VAL A 258 34.55 17.55 20.56
C VAL A 258 35.16 18.56 19.57
N PRO A 259 36.48 18.78 19.53
CA PRO A 259 37.11 19.64 18.54
C PRO A 259 36.82 19.18 17.10
N ASP A 260 36.74 20.11 16.16
CA ASP A 260 36.45 19.81 14.75
C ASP A 260 37.51 18.88 14.15
N GLU A 261 38.78 19.01 14.55
CA GLU A 261 39.90 18.18 14.07
C GLU A 261 39.69 16.70 14.42
N GLU A 262 39.27 16.42 15.64
CA GLU A 262 38.98 15.06 16.08
C GLU A 262 37.77 14.48 15.33
N ILE A 263 36.74 15.30 15.07
CA ILE A 263 35.60 14.90 14.22
C ILE A 263 36.06 14.60 12.80
N PHE A 264 36.89 15.46 12.19
CA PHE A 264 37.37 15.27 10.81
C PHE A 264 38.23 14.01 10.66
N GLU A 265 38.97 13.62 11.69
CA GLU A 265 39.78 12.40 11.71
C GLU A 265 38.96 11.13 11.95
N THR A 266 37.98 11.19 12.85
CA THR A 266 37.29 9.97 13.34
C THR A 266 35.96 9.69 12.67
N TYR A 267 35.26 10.70 12.13
CA TYR A 267 33.92 10.54 11.56
C TYR A 267 34.00 10.28 10.05
N GLN A 268 33.36 9.20 9.64
CA GLN A 268 33.40 8.63 8.30
C GLN A 268 32.01 8.62 7.62
N HIS A 269 30.92 8.61 8.37
CA HIS A 269 29.55 8.55 7.86
C HIS A 269 28.62 9.52 8.58
N HIS A 270 27.42 9.74 8.04
CA HIS A 270 26.38 10.45 8.78
C HIS A 270 25.96 9.71 10.05
N SER A 271 26.04 8.38 10.04
CA SER A 271 25.69 7.50 11.17
C SER A 271 26.64 7.62 12.37
N ASP A 272 27.83 8.21 12.20
CA ASP A 272 28.74 8.49 13.32
C ASP A 272 28.23 9.66 14.20
N PHE A 273 27.34 10.50 13.65
CA PHE A 273 26.68 11.56 14.41
C PHE A 273 25.39 11.07 15.05
N ASP A 274 25.14 11.49 16.30
CA ASP A 274 23.83 11.33 16.92
C ASP A 274 22.81 12.26 16.26
N LEU A 275 22.04 11.71 15.32
CA LEU A 275 21.03 12.44 14.55
C LEU A 275 19.95 13.10 15.41
N VAL A 276 19.58 12.50 16.55
CA VAL A 276 18.58 13.09 17.47
C VAL A 276 19.15 14.36 18.07
N THR A 277 20.41 14.31 18.46
CA THR A 277 21.12 15.47 18.97
C THR A 277 21.33 16.52 17.88
N LEU A 278 21.68 16.15 16.65
CA LEU A 278 21.82 17.10 15.53
C LEU A 278 20.52 17.89 15.28
N LYS A 279 19.34 17.25 15.38
CA LYS A 279 18.04 17.92 15.16
C LYS A 279 17.63 18.88 16.29
N ARG A 280 18.29 18.80 17.45
CA ARG A 280 17.94 19.58 18.66
C ARG A 280 19.00 20.59 19.06
N ASP A 281 20.27 20.32 18.76
CA ASP A 281 21.41 21.15 19.14
C ASP A 281 22.02 21.84 17.93
N ARG A 282 21.79 23.16 17.85
CA ARG A 282 22.30 24.04 16.80
C ARG A 282 23.82 23.97 16.64
N LYS A 283 24.59 23.90 17.74
CA LYS A 283 26.06 23.93 17.67
C LYS A 283 26.61 22.64 17.04
N ARG A 284 26.02 21.50 17.40
CA ARG A 284 26.38 20.18 16.84
C ARG A 284 25.95 20.05 15.38
N ALA A 285 24.78 20.57 15.02
CA ALA A 285 24.36 20.66 13.62
C ALA A 285 25.36 21.48 12.78
N LEU A 286 25.81 22.64 13.27
CA LEU A 286 26.82 23.44 12.57
C LEU A 286 28.18 22.72 12.48
N GLN A 287 28.59 21.95 13.49
CA GLN A 287 29.79 21.11 13.42
C GLN A 287 29.67 20.03 12.34
N PHE A 288 28.52 19.38 12.24
CA PHE A 288 28.23 18.44 11.16
C PHE A 288 28.40 19.09 9.78
N PHE A 289 27.88 20.31 9.56
CA PHE A 289 28.08 21.02 8.28
C PHE A 289 29.54 21.38 8.00
N ARG A 290 30.33 21.74 9.01
CA ARG A 290 31.77 21.95 8.85
C ARG A 290 32.50 20.67 8.47
N TRP A 291 32.13 19.53 9.07
CA TRP A 291 32.61 18.21 8.65
C TRP A 291 32.24 17.89 7.20
N LYS A 292 30.99 18.15 6.78
CA LYS A 292 30.56 18.00 5.37
C LYS A 292 31.41 18.84 4.41
N GLN A 293 31.68 20.08 4.77
CA GLN A 293 32.52 20.98 3.98
C GLN A 293 33.97 20.48 3.92
N HIS A 294 34.52 20.03 5.05
CA HIS A 294 35.85 19.43 5.11
C HIS A 294 35.95 18.22 4.17
N VAL A 295 35.03 17.27 4.27
CA VAL A 295 35.05 16.04 3.45
C VAL A 295 34.95 16.37 1.95
N ARG A 296 34.09 17.31 1.55
CA ARG A 296 34.00 17.76 0.15
C ARG A 296 35.27 18.42 -0.37
N ALA A 297 36.00 19.11 0.51
CA ALA A 297 37.25 19.79 0.15
C ALA A 297 38.44 18.82 0.13
N SER A 298 38.46 17.81 1.00
CA SER A 298 39.60 16.90 1.17
C SER A 298 39.46 15.57 0.41
N GLN A 299 38.25 15.19 -0.01
CA GLN A 299 37.98 13.89 -0.62
C GLN A 299 37.26 14.01 -1.98
N ARG A 300 37.40 12.98 -2.81
CA ARG A 300 36.75 12.91 -4.13
C ARG A 300 35.41 12.18 -4.02
N LYS A 301 34.36 12.72 -4.66
CA LYS A 301 33.04 12.06 -4.77
C LYS A 301 33.11 10.70 -5.46
N LEU A 302 33.98 10.55 -6.45
CA LEU A 302 34.19 9.26 -7.11
C LEU A 302 35.08 8.39 -6.23
N ILE A 303 34.45 7.41 -5.58
CA ILE A 303 35.09 6.58 -4.54
C ILE A 303 35.84 5.35 -5.08
N ALA A 304 35.68 5.04 -6.37
CA ALA A 304 36.44 4.04 -7.09
C ALA A 304 36.51 4.42 -8.58
N ALA A 305 37.65 4.17 -9.22
CA ALA A 305 37.90 4.39 -10.64
C ALA A 305 37.85 3.06 -11.43
N PRO A 306 37.68 3.10 -12.76
CA PRO A 306 37.94 1.94 -13.62
C PRO A 306 39.28 1.29 -13.31
N GLU A 307 39.33 -0.03 -13.38
CA GLU A 307 40.44 -0.91 -13.03
C GLU A 307 40.75 -1.04 -11.53
N ASP A 308 40.12 -0.26 -10.64
CA ASP A 308 40.28 -0.44 -9.20
C ASP A 308 39.73 -1.79 -8.74
N PHE A 309 40.37 -2.34 -7.70
CA PHE A 309 39.93 -3.56 -7.03
C PHE A 309 39.26 -3.22 -5.69
N ILE A 310 38.06 -3.76 -5.49
CA ILE A 310 37.28 -3.57 -4.27
C ILE A 310 37.14 -4.92 -3.57
N GLN A 311 37.45 -4.96 -2.27
CA GLN A 311 37.22 -6.13 -1.45
C GLN A 311 35.82 -6.06 -0.84
N ALA A 312 35.12 -7.17 -0.77
CA ALA A 312 33.79 -7.24 -0.19
C ALA A 312 33.70 -8.33 0.87
N ALA A 313 33.04 -8.03 1.98
CA ALA A 313 32.56 -9.00 2.97
C ALA A 313 31.08 -9.31 2.72
N SER A 314 30.77 -10.59 2.55
CA SER A 314 29.42 -11.05 2.26
C SER A 314 28.46 -10.79 3.43
N ASN A 315 27.23 -10.37 3.14
CA ASN A 315 26.19 -10.08 4.13
C ASN A 315 26.60 -9.06 5.20
N GLY A 316 27.53 -8.15 4.89
CA GLY A 316 28.04 -7.19 5.87
C GLY A 316 26.95 -6.28 6.47
N LEU A 317 25.85 -6.05 5.74
CA LEU A 317 24.73 -5.26 6.23
C LEU A 317 23.93 -5.96 7.34
N ASP A 318 23.80 -7.30 7.27
CA ASP A 318 23.07 -8.10 8.26
C ASP A 318 23.78 -8.14 9.62
N CYS A 319 25.09 -7.83 9.64
CA CYS A 319 25.90 -7.80 10.86
C CYS A 319 25.76 -6.51 11.67
N VAL A 320 25.40 -5.39 11.04
CA VAL A 320 25.45 -4.05 11.65
C VAL A 320 24.08 -3.57 12.10
N ALA A 321 23.02 -3.98 11.41
CA ALA A 321 21.67 -3.58 11.73
C ALA A 321 20.71 -4.78 11.65
N PRO A 322 19.69 -4.84 12.53
CA PRO A 322 18.66 -5.86 12.42
C PRO A 322 17.99 -5.78 11.05
N GLU A 323 17.74 -6.93 10.44
CA GLU A 323 16.99 -7.02 9.20
C GLU A 323 15.66 -6.29 9.35
N LEU A 324 15.29 -5.48 8.36
CA LEU A 324 13.94 -4.93 8.32
C LEU A 324 12.98 -6.12 8.26
N ALA A 325 12.00 -6.14 9.17
CA ALA A 325 10.99 -7.18 9.22
C ALA A 325 9.64 -6.62 8.73
N PRO A 326 9.43 -6.44 7.41
CA PRO A 326 8.14 -6.04 6.88
C PRO A 326 7.01 -6.91 7.43
N CYS A 327 5.93 -6.26 7.83
CA CYS A 327 4.73 -6.92 8.36
C CYS A 327 4.10 -7.86 7.33
N TYR A 328 4.16 -7.49 6.05
CA TYR A 328 3.57 -8.24 4.95
C TYR A 328 4.67 -8.85 4.11
N GLN A 329 4.60 -10.16 3.85
CA GLN A 329 5.49 -10.86 2.93
C GLN A 329 4.77 -11.08 1.60
N LEU A 330 5.52 -11.02 0.48
CA LEU A 330 4.97 -11.30 -0.84
C LEU A 330 4.59 -12.78 -0.95
N ASP A 331 3.29 -13.05 -0.97
CA ASP A 331 2.79 -14.37 -1.32
C ASP A 331 2.71 -14.47 -2.85
N SER A 332 3.34 -15.50 -3.42
CA SER A 332 3.25 -15.73 -4.87
C SER A 332 1.86 -16.18 -5.30
N SER A 333 1.09 -16.77 -4.39
CA SER A 333 -0.28 -17.19 -4.69
C SER A 333 -1.21 -15.98 -4.91
N GLU A 334 -0.83 -14.82 -4.39
CA GLU A 334 -1.55 -13.55 -4.57
C GLU A 334 -1.20 -12.83 -5.88
N ILE A 335 -0.15 -13.26 -6.60
CA ILE A 335 0.23 -12.65 -7.88
C ILE A 335 -0.77 -13.11 -8.96
N PRO A 336 -1.46 -12.18 -9.65
CA PRO A 336 -2.41 -12.54 -10.68
C PRO A 336 -1.81 -13.44 -11.79
N PRO A 337 -2.57 -14.39 -12.35
CA PRO A 337 -2.05 -15.34 -13.35
C PRO A 337 -1.45 -14.67 -14.59
N ASP A 338 -2.05 -13.59 -15.08
CA ASP A 338 -1.54 -12.78 -16.20
C ASP A 338 -0.15 -12.20 -15.88
N THR A 339 0.02 -11.71 -14.65
CA THR A 339 1.26 -11.14 -14.15
C THR A 339 2.31 -12.23 -13.99
N LEU A 340 1.97 -13.39 -13.42
CA LEU A 340 2.89 -14.54 -13.33
C LEU A 340 3.35 -15.03 -14.71
N ALA A 341 2.42 -15.11 -15.67
CA ALA A 341 2.72 -15.48 -17.04
C ALA A 341 3.70 -14.49 -17.68
N HIS A 342 3.45 -13.18 -17.52
CA HIS A 342 4.34 -12.12 -17.98
C HIS A 342 5.75 -12.22 -17.36
N LEU A 343 5.84 -12.31 -16.03
CA LEU A 343 7.12 -12.44 -15.31
C LEU A 343 7.92 -13.65 -15.79
N SER A 344 7.24 -14.76 -16.08
CA SER A 344 7.86 -15.99 -16.59
C SER A 344 8.35 -15.82 -18.02
N ALA A 345 7.53 -15.22 -18.89
CA ALA A 345 7.87 -14.97 -20.29
C ALA A 345 9.13 -14.09 -20.44
N VAL A 346 9.21 -13.01 -19.67
CA VAL A 346 10.32 -12.03 -19.77
C VAL A 346 11.54 -12.37 -18.90
N ARG A 347 11.50 -13.48 -18.13
CA ARG A 347 12.61 -13.87 -17.24
C ARG A 347 13.89 -14.18 -18.00
N ARG A 348 14.96 -13.46 -17.68
CA ARG A 348 16.32 -13.68 -18.18
C ARG A 348 17.02 -14.79 -17.38
N PRO A 349 17.95 -15.54 -17.99
CA PRO A 349 18.83 -16.45 -17.26
C PRO A 349 19.60 -15.69 -16.17
N CYS A 350 19.90 -16.34 -15.05
CA CYS A 350 20.74 -15.72 -14.01
C CYS A 350 22.20 -15.69 -14.46
N PRO A 351 22.85 -14.51 -14.59
CA PRO A 351 24.25 -14.40 -15.04
C PRO A 351 25.22 -15.27 -14.24
N LEU A 352 25.17 -15.22 -12.91
CA LEU A 352 26.03 -16.05 -12.06
C LEU A 352 25.73 -17.54 -12.17
N SER A 353 24.48 -17.94 -12.44
CA SER A 353 24.17 -19.36 -12.69
C SER A 353 24.73 -19.82 -14.02
N ALA A 354 24.61 -19.00 -15.07
CA ALA A 354 25.13 -19.31 -16.40
C ALA A 354 26.66 -19.46 -16.38
N ALA A 355 27.35 -18.66 -15.56
CA ALA A 355 28.80 -18.77 -15.34
C ALA A 355 29.21 -19.87 -14.33
N GLY A 356 28.27 -20.64 -13.76
CA GLY A 356 28.58 -21.65 -12.75
C GLY A 356 29.05 -21.09 -11.39
N LEU A 357 28.92 -19.78 -11.16
CA LEU A 357 29.42 -19.09 -9.97
C LEU A 357 28.39 -18.97 -8.83
N ARG A 358 27.08 -19.02 -9.13
CA ARG A 358 26.02 -18.65 -8.16
C ARG A 358 26.13 -19.42 -6.85
N LYS A 359 26.23 -20.76 -6.89
CA LYS A 359 26.27 -21.58 -5.66
C LYS A 359 27.48 -21.25 -4.78
N ARG A 360 28.62 -20.96 -5.41
CA ARG A 360 29.85 -20.57 -4.73
C ARG A 360 29.70 -19.18 -4.12
N PHE A 361 29.23 -18.22 -4.90
CA PHE A 361 29.03 -16.83 -4.48
C PHE A 361 28.07 -16.73 -3.28
N MET A 362 26.91 -17.40 -3.33
CA MET A 362 25.92 -17.38 -2.24
C MET A 362 26.41 -17.99 -0.92
N ARG A 363 27.48 -18.78 -0.94
CA ARG A 363 28.12 -19.38 0.25
C ARG A 363 29.38 -18.64 0.67
N SER A 364 29.77 -17.62 -0.09
CA SER A 364 31.03 -16.94 0.13
C SER A 364 30.98 -16.07 1.38
N SER A 365 32.14 -15.95 2.03
CA SER A 365 32.36 -14.99 3.11
C SER A 365 32.93 -13.67 2.61
N ARG A 366 33.66 -13.74 1.49
CA ARG A 366 34.32 -12.58 0.88
C ARG A 366 34.54 -12.79 -0.62
N PHE A 367 34.64 -11.69 -1.33
CA PHE A 367 34.97 -11.69 -2.76
C PHE A 367 35.70 -10.39 -3.14
N THR A 368 36.33 -10.41 -4.31
CA THR A 368 36.99 -9.24 -4.89
C THR A 368 36.32 -8.89 -6.20
N LEU A 369 36.01 -7.62 -6.38
CA LEU A 369 35.50 -7.06 -7.63
C LEU A 369 36.58 -6.22 -8.29
N GLN A 370 36.57 -6.18 -9.62
CA GLN A 370 37.25 -5.15 -10.39
C GLN A 370 36.20 -4.22 -11.00
N ILE A 371 36.40 -2.92 -10.86
CA ILE A 371 35.57 -1.90 -11.50
C ILE A 371 35.93 -1.82 -12.98
N LEU A 372 34.93 -1.85 -13.84
CA LEU A 372 35.08 -1.73 -15.29
C LEU A 372 34.75 -0.32 -15.75
N ASP A 373 33.63 0.23 -15.27
CA ASP A 373 33.15 1.54 -15.67
C ASP A 373 32.21 2.16 -14.61
N VAL A 374 31.99 3.46 -14.69
CA VAL A 374 31.05 4.23 -13.87
C VAL A 374 29.76 4.45 -14.66
N VAL A 375 28.70 3.74 -14.29
CA VAL A 375 27.38 3.86 -14.95
C VAL A 375 26.70 5.16 -14.57
N ALA A 376 26.71 5.50 -13.28
CA ALA A 376 26.08 6.72 -12.77
C ALA A 376 26.82 7.22 -11.53
N LYS A 377 27.15 8.51 -11.49
CA LYS A 377 27.81 9.18 -10.34
C LYS A 377 26.85 9.62 -9.24
N GLY A 378 25.57 9.25 -9.36
CA GLY A 378 24.47 9.79 -8.56
C GLY A 378 24.15 11.24 -8.94
N SER A 379 22.93 11.69 -8.61
CA SER A 379 22.56 13.11 -8.71
C SER A 379 23.34 13.95 -7.68
N SER A 380 23.19 15.28 -7.70
CA SER A 380 23.71 16.12 -6.61
C SER A 380 23.13 15.71 -5.26
N ARG A 381 21.86 15.27 -5.25
CA ARG A 381 21.15 14.83 -4.05
C ARG A 381 21.35 13.35 -3.71
N GLY A 382 21.77 12.54 -4.69
CA GLY A 382 21.96 11.11 -4.53
C GLY A 382 23.24 10.78 -3.77
N ILE A 383 23.15 9.80 -2.89
CA ILE A 383 24.27 9.26 -2.10
C ILE A 383 24.85 7.99 -2.72
N CYS A 384 24.44 7.60 -3.93
CA CYS A 384 24.89 6.35 -4.54
C CYS A 384 25.69 6.56 -5.82
N THR A 385 26.73 5.73 -6.00
CA THR A 385 27.43 5.58 -7.28
C THR A 385 27.23 4.17 -7.80
N VAL A 386 26.92 4.05 -9.10
CA VAL A 386 26.65 2.79 -9.79
C VAL A 386 27.80 2.48 -10.74
N TYR A 387 28.29 1.25 -10.69
CA TYR A 387 29.44 0.76 -11.43
C TYR A 387 29.11 -0.50 -12.21
N GLN A 388 29.79 -0.69 -13.33
CA GLN A 388 29.99 -2.02 -13.90
C GLN A 388 31.19 -2.66 -13.23
N CYS A 389 31.09 -3.94 -12.91
CA CYS A 389 32.18 -4.68 -12.30
C CYS A 389 32.20 -6.15 -12.74
N ARG A 390 33.29 -6.85 -12.42
CA ARG A 390 33.40 -8.32 -12.54
C ARG A 390 33.97 -8.93 -11.27
N LEU A 391 33.59 -10.17 -10.97
CA LEU A 391 34.20 -10.97 -9.90
C LEU A 391 35.59 -11.43 -10.34
N ILE A 392 36.57 -11.16 -9.48
CA ILE A 392 37.97 -11.57 -9.68
C ILE A 392 38.30 -12.77 -8.80
N SER A 393 37.84 -12.76 -7.54
CA SER A 393 38.03 -13.89 -6.64
C SER A 393 36.84 -14.09 -5.72
N ILE A 394 36.61 -15.33 -5.30
CA ILE A 394 35.63 -15.70 -4.28
C ILE A 394 36.33 -16.56 -3.24
N ASP A 395 36.35 -16.11 -1.99
CA ASP A 395 37.08 -16.70 -0.87
C ASP A 395 38.57 -16.99 -1.20
N GLY A 396 39.22 -16.06 -1.91
CA GLY A 396 40.64 -16.13 -2.28
C GLY A 396 40.95 -16.98 -3.51
N VAL A 397 39.96 -17.65 -4.10
CA VAL A 397 40.17 -18.41 -5.35
C VAL A 397 39.76 -17.56 -6.54
N GLN A 398 40.64 -17.51 -7.53
CA GLN A 398 40.43 -16.76 -8.77
C GLN A 398 39.23 -17.28 -9.56
N VAL A 399 38.51 -16.33 -10.17
CA VAL A 399 37.39 -16.57 -11.07
C VAL A 399 37.89 -16.28 -12.49
N SER A 400 37.97 -17.32 -13.33
CA SER A 400 38.50 -17.20 -14.70
C SER A 400 37.56 -16.43 -15.63
N GLU A 401 36.25 -16.66 -15.49
CA GLU A 401 35.21 -16.01 -16.28
C GLU A 401 34.11 -15.49 -15.36
N SER A 402 33.93 -14.18 -15.31
CA SER A 402 32.84 -13.53 -14.59
C SER A 402 31.97 -12.78 -15.57
N PRO A 403 30.62 -12.85 -15.45
CA PRO A 403 29.76 -11.91 -16.15
C PRO A 403 30.01 -10.48 -15.65
N VAL A 404 29.58 -9.49 -16.44
CA VAL A 404 29.48 -8.11 -15.99
C VAL A 404 28.32 -7.99 -15.01
N LEU A 405 28.58 -7.36 -13.88
CA LEU A 405 27.64 -7.16 -12.78
C LEU A 405 27.48 -5.66 -12.51
N CYS A 406 26.37 -5.31 -11.86
CA CYS A 406 26.07 -3.95 -11.43
C CYS A 406 26.37 -3.84 -9.94
N LEU A 407 27.29 -2.95 -9.58
CA LEU A 407 27.62 -2.62 -8.20
C LEU A 407 27.08 -1.24 -7.88
N LYS A 408 26.26 -1.13 -6.84
CA LYS A 408 25.80 0.17 -6.32
C LYS A 408 26.36 0.37 -4.92
N LEU A 409 27.16 1.42 -4.75
CA LEU A 409 27.78 1.79 -3.48
C LEU A 409 27.09 3.02 -2.91
N PHE A 410 26.84 3.02 -1.60
CA PHE A 410 26.21 4.12 -0.86
C PHE A 410 27.25 4.85 -0.03
N ASP A 411 27.36 6.15 -0.25
CA ASP A 411 28.26 7.07 0.42
C ASP A 411 27.55 8.39 0.68
N ASP A 412 27.10 8.58 1.92
CA ASP A 412 26.34 9.74 2.36
C ASP A 412 27.21 10.98 2.62
N ARG A 413 28.53 10.82 2.72
CA ARG A 413 29.49 11.93 2.89
C ARG A 413 29.37 13.00 1.82
N PHE A 414 29.01 12.62 0.60
CA PHE A 414 28.85 13.55 -0.52
C PHE A 414 27.42 14.01 -0.78
N GLN A 415 26.46 13.66 0.10
CA GLN A 415 25.11 14.19 0.02
C GLN A 415 25.13 15.73 -0.02
N ASP A 416 24.35 16.33 -0.92
CA ASP A 416 24.22 17.77 -1.02
C ASP A 416 23.35 18.38 0.10
N LEU A 417 23.98 18.62 1.25
CA LEU A 417 23.44 19.40 2.37
C LEU A 417 24.22 20.72 2.45
N SER A 418 23.52 21.84 2.28
CA SER A 418 24.10 23.18 2.44
C SER A 418 23.92 23.65 3.88
N PRO A 419 24.91 24.35 4.46
CA PRO A 419 24.73 24.96 5.77
C PRO A 419 23.58 25.99 5.70
N PRO A 420 22.83 26.17 6.80
CA PRO A 420 21.82 27.22 6.87
C PRO A 420 22.49 28.60 6.76
N GLU A 421 21.89 29.52 5.99
CA GLU A 421 22.37 30.88 5.82
C GLU A 421 21.25 31.91 6.10
N GLY A 422 21.64 33.12 6.53
CA GLY A 422 20.70 34.22 6.75
C GLY A 422 19.58 33.89 7.73
N GLU A 423 18.33 34.09 7.32
CA GLU A 423 17.13 33.82 8.13
C GLU A 423 16.96 32.33 8.47
N GLU A 424 17.52 31.41 7.67
CA GLU A 424 17.46 29.96 7.94
C GLU A 424 18.21 29.60 9.24
N LEU A 425 19.21 30.39 9.63
CA LEU A 425 19.99 30.17 10.86
C LEU A 425 19.12 30.30 12.12
N GLU A 426 18.01 31.03 12.04
CA GLU A 426 17.05 31.16 13.14
C GLU A 426 16.06 29.99 13.21
N GLU A 427 15.96 29.18 12.15
CA GLU A 427 15.12 27.99 12.15
C GLU A 427 15.63 26.91 13.12
N GLN A 428 14.75 25.93 13.39
CA GLN A 428 15.11 24.75 14.17
C GLN A 428 16.01 23.83 13.34
N PRO A 429 17.07 23.23 13.94
CA PRO A 429 17.98 22.33 13.22
C PRO A 429 17.32 21.15 12.51
N SER A 430 16.14 20.71 12.98
CA SER A 430 15.32 19.71 12.29
C SER A 430 15.03 20.08 10.84
N ARG A 431 14.78 21.35 10.51
CA ARG A 431 14.52 21.80 9.13
C ARG A 431 15.77 21.71 8.26
N TRP A 432 16.93 22.07 8.80
CA TRP A 432 18.22 22.00 8.10
C TRP A 432 18.58 20.57 7.70
N LEU A 433 18.14 19.62 8.53
CA LEU A 433 18.45 18.20 8.41
C LEU A 433 17.28 17.38 7.83
N SER A 434 16.18 18.01 7.41
CA SER A 434 15.00 17.33 6.82
C SER A 434 15.33 16.48 5.59
N ARG A 435 16.47 16.76 4.94
CA ARG A 435 16.94 16.01 3.78
C ARG A 435 18.02 15.00 4.12
N LEU A 436 18.55 14.96 5.33
CA LEU A 436 19.66 14.07 5.70
C LEU A 436 19.23 12.62 5.50
N VAL A 437 20.02 11.88 4.71
CA VAL A 437 19.82 10.44 4.53
C VAL A 437 21.06 9.68 5.01
N LEU A 438 20.85 8.45 5.46
CA LEU A 438 21.91 7.53 5.86
C LEU A 438 22.19 6.52 4.76
N ALA A 439 23.47 6.27 4.47
CA ALA A 439 23.88 5.25 3.50
C ALA A 439 23.37 3.85 3.89
N GLU A 440 23.45 3.50 5.16
CA GLU A 440 22.95 2.25 5.73
C GLU A 440 21.46 2.09 5.49
N TRP A 441 20.70 3.17 5.70
CA TRP A 441 19.25 3.14 5.56
C TRP A 441 18.84 2.85 4.12
N HIS A 442 19.40 3.59 3.15
CA HIS A 442 19.11 3.36 1.73
C HIS A 442 19.53 1.96 1.27
N ALA A 443 20.72 1.49 1.71
CA ALA A 443 21.17 0.13 1.41
C ALA A 443 20.22 -0.93 2.01
N ARG A 444 19.71 -0.73 3.23
CA ARG A 444 18.76 -1.64 3.90
C ARG A 444 17.40 -1.66 3.22
N GLN A 445 16.88 -0.50 2.82
CA GLN A 445 15.61 -0.42 2.11
C GLN A 445 15.68 -1.16 0.78
N GLU A 446 16.72 -0.89 -0.02
CA GLU A 446 16.91 -1.56 -1.30
C GLU A 446 17.16 -3.06 -1.12
N HIS A 447 17.97 -3.47 -0.13
CA HIS A 447 18.19 -4.87 0.21
C HIS A 447 16.89 -5.59 0.54
N SER A 448 16.09 -5.01 1.44
CA SER A 448 14.83 -5.58 1.91
C SER A 448 13.82 -5.69 0.77
N ALA A 449 13.71 -4.65 -0.07
CA ALA A 449 12.85 -4.66 -1.24
C ALA A 449 13.25 -5.79 -2.21
N TYR A 450 14.54 -5.90 -2.57
CA TYR A 450 14.98 -6.96 -3.47
C TYR A 450 14.80 -8.36 -2.87
N LYS A 451 15.06 -8.59 -1.57
CA LYS A 451 14.78 -9.88 -0.92
C LYS A 451 13.32 -10.29 -1.09
N LYS A 452 12.39 -9.37 -0.85
CA LYS A 452 10.94 -9.62 -0.96
C LYS A 452 10.51 -9.91 -2.40
N LEU A 453 11.21 -9.33 -3.37
CA LEU A 453 10.97 -9.48 -4.80
C LEU A 453 11.69 -10.69 -5.43
N GLU A 454 12.28 -11.60 -4.64
CA GLU A 454 13.07 -12.75 -5.15
C GLU A 454 12.37 -13.52 -6.27
N LYS A 455 11.06 -13.74 -6.13
CA LYS A 455 10.27 -14.48 -7.11
C LYS A 455 10.15 -13.78 -8.46
N ALA A 456 10.40 -12.48 -8.53
CA ALA A 456 10.36 -11.66 -9.74
C ALA A 456 11.76 -11.27 -10.27
N HIS A 457 12.84 -11.74 -9.64
CA HIS A 457 14.21 -11.51 -10.11
C HIS A 457 14.46 -12.04 -11.52
N GLY A 458 15.31 -11.32 -12.27
CA GLY A 458 15.61 -11.61 -13.65
C GLY A 458 14.48 -11.31 -14.62
N SER A 459 13.30 -10.87 -14.16
CA SER A 459 12.17 -10.50 -15.01
C SER A 459 12.06 -8.97 -15.08
N VAL A 460 10.99 -8.39 -14.53
CA VAL A 460 10.83 -6.93 -14.41
C VAL A 460 11.73 -6.31 -13.33
N PHE A 461 12.52 -7.11 -12.63
CA PHE A 461 13.61 -6.67 -11.74
C PHE A 461 14.91 -7.38 -12.12
N PRO A 462 16.09 -6.79 -11.84
CA PRO A 462 17.37 -7.48 -11.97
C PRO A 462 17.45 -8.72 -11.09
N TRP A 463 18.37 -9.64 -11.40
CA TRP A 463 18.83 -10.59 -10.39
C TRP A 463 19.54 -9.86 -9.25
N TYR A 464 19.20 -10.19 -8.01
CA TYR A 464 19.86 -9.67 -6.82
C TYR A 464 20.86 -10.66 -6.25
N TYR A 465 22.05 -10.19 -5.88
CA TYR A 465 23.12 -11.02 -5.35
C TYR A 465 23.46 -10.74 -3.89
N GLY A 466 22.92 -9.68 -3.30
CA GLY A 466 23.06 -9.41 -1.87
C GLY A 466 23.53 -8.01 -1.56
N ALA A 467 23.45 -7.69 -0.26
CA ALA A 467 24.00 -6.48 0.32
C ALA A 467 25.29 -6.85 1.05
N HIS A 468 26.33 -6.06 0.81
CA HIS A 468 27.67 -6.38 1.25
C HIS A 468 28.34 -5.13 1.81
N HIS A 469 29.42 -5.36 2.52
CA HIS A 469 30.30 -4.30 2.98
C HIS A 469 31.55 -4.30 2.12
N PHE A 470 31.91 -3.14 1.58
CA PHE A 470 32.98 -2.99 0.60
C PHE A 470 34.09 -2.14 1.17
N THR A 471 35.32 -2.64 1.07
CA THR A 471 36.54 -1.88 1.36
C THR A 471 37.10 -1.36 0.05
N LEU A 472 37.12 -0.04 -0.09
CA LEU A 472 37.64 0.70 -1.22
C LEU A 472 39.19 0.67 -1.26
N PRO A 473 39.81 1.07 -2.38
CA PRO A 473 41.28 1.08 -2.50
C PRO A 473 42.00 1.94 -1.45
N ASN A 474 41.35 2.99 -0.95
CA ASN A 474 41.87 3.85 0.11
C ASN A 474 41.62 3.31 1.53
N GLY A 475 41.08 2.10 1.67
CA GLY A 475 40.73 1.47 2.95
C GLY A 475 39.39 1.91 3.54
N PHE A 476 38.72 2.90 2.95
CA PHE A 476 37.40 3.35 3.39
C PHE A 476 36.35 2.27 3.15
N GLN A 477 35.36 2.22 4.04
CA GLN A 477 34.35 1.19 4.05
C GLN A 477 32.99 1.78 3.68
N VAL A 478 32.27 1.09 2.79
CA VAL A 478 30.93 1.50 2.35
C VAL A 478 29.98 0.32 2.29
N TYR A 479 28.70 0.61 2.41
CA TYR A 479 27.65 -0.35 2.10
C TYR A 479 27.36 -0.34 0.61
N GLY A 480 26.98 -1.49 0.08
CA GLY A 480 26.57 -1.59 -1.30
C GLY A 480 25.75 -2.84 -1.57
N ILE A 481 25.20 -2.88 -2.77
CA ILE A 481 24.48 -4.04 -3.28
C ILE A 481 25.07 -4.48 -4.61
N LEU A 482 25.00 -5.79 -4.85
CA LEU A 482 25.42 -6.41 -6.10
C LEU A 482 24.18 -6.95 -6.84
N LEU A 483 24.08 -6.60 -8.12
CA LEU A 483 22.93 -6.85 -8.99
C LEU A 483 23.39 -7.41 -10.35
N GLU A 484 22.48 -7.99 -11.09
CA GLU A 484 22.62 -8.20 -12.54
C GLU A 484 22.85 -6.84 -13.22
N TYR A 485 23.89 -6.76 -14.05
CA TYR A 485 24.00 -5.65 -14.99
C TYR A 485 23.07 -5.93 -16.17
N VAL A 486 22.10 -5.03 -16.38
CA VAL A 486 21.18 -5.09 -17.51
C VAL A 486 21.65 -4.08 -18.56
N PRO A 487 22.27 -4.52 -19.67
CA PRO A 487 22.78 -3.61 -20.71
C PRO A 487 21.62 -3.07 -21.56
N ALA A 488 20.84 -2.17 -20.99
CA ALA A 488 19.62 -1.64 -21.57
C ALA A 488 19.56 -0.11 -21.43
N PRO A 489 19.02 0.61 -22.41
CA PRO A 489 18.78 2.03 -22.31
C PRO A 489 17.69 2.37 -21.27
N SER A 490 17.74 3.57 -20.70
CA SER A 490 16.66 4.11 -19.87
C SER A 490 15.42 4.47 -20.71
N LEU A 491 14.27 4.54 -20.04
CA LEU A 491 12.97 4.82 -20.63
C LEU A 491 12.88 6.14 -21.40
N ASP A 492 13.66 7.15 -21.02
CA ASP A 492 13.68 8.48 -21.64
C ASP A 492 14.62 8.61 -22.84
N SER A 493 15.41 7.58 -23.12
CA SER A 493 16.36 7.61 -24.23
C SER A 493 15.65 7.66 -25.59
N ASP A 494 16.29 8.30 -26.57
CA ASP A 494 15.73 8.45 -27.92
C ASP A 494 15.49 7.09 -28.62
N LYS A 495 16.23 6.05 -28.22
CA LYS A 495 16.01 4.68 -28.70
C LYS A 495 14.61 4.17 -28.37
N ILE A 496 14.06 4.54 -27.21
CA ILE A 496 12.72 4.08 -26.78
C ILE A 496 11.62 4.77 -27.58
N ARG A 497 11.81 6.05 -27.91
CA ARG A 497 10.85 6.81 -28.71
C ARG A 497 10.72 6.25 -30.13
N ASN A 498 11.81 5.70 -30.66
CA ASN A 498 11.85 5.08 -31.98
C ASN A 498 11.37 3.61 -31.99
N LEU A 499 10.91 3.07 -30.86
CA LEU A 499 10.35 1.71 -30.84
C LEU A 499 9.05 1.63 -31.65
N PRO A 500 8.80 0.51 -32.36
CA PRO A 500 7.51 0.27 -32.98
C PRO A 500 6.36 0.43 -31.98
N PRO A 501 5.18 0.92 -32.41
CA PRO A 501 4.03 1.09 -31.52
C PRO A 501 3.68 -0.19 -30.73
N SER A 502 3.76 -1.37 -31.34
CA SER A 502 3.52 -2.66 -30.67
C SER A 502 4.51 -2.92 -29.52
N SER A 503 5.79 -2.64 -29.71
CA SER A 503 6.82 -2.76 -28.67
C SER A 503 6.62 -1.76 -27.54
N ARG A 504 6.16 -0.54 -27.85
CA ARG A 504 5.80 0.47 -26.83
C ARG A 504 4.59 0.03 -26.00
N VAL A 505 3.59 -0.58 -26.63
CA VAL A 505 2.44 -1.18 -25.93
C VAL A 505 2.89 -2.29 -24.97
N GLN A 506 3.73 -3.21 -25.44
CA GLN A 506 4.28 -4.28 -24.57
C GLN A 506 5.07 -3.71 -23.39
N LEU A 507 5.87 -2.66 -23.61
CA LEU A 507 6.61 -1.97 -22.55
C LEU A 507 5.69 -1.35 -21.50
N VAL A 508 4.64 -0.65 -21.94
CA VAL A 508 3.62 -0.04 -21.06
C VAL A 508 2.94 -1.11 -20.20
N GLN A 509 2.50 -2.21 -20.82
CA GLN A 509 1.88 -3.34 -20.13
C GLN A 509 2.85 -4.02 -19.15
N SER A 510 4.11 -4.18 -19.55
CA SER A 510 5.15 -4.75 -18.68
C SER A 510 5.38 -3.90 -17.43
N CYS A 511 5.46 -2.58 -17.60
CA CYS A 511 5.60 -1.64 -16.49
C CYS A 511 4.39 -1.69 -15.54
N ARG A 512 3.18 -1.93 -16.07
CA ARG A 512 1.98 -2.16 -15.24
C ARG A 512 2.12 -3.40 -14.37
N HIS A 513 2.61 -4.51 -14.93
CA HIS A 513 2.89 -5.74 -14.17
C HIS A 513 3.95 -5.49 -13.09
N ALA A 514 5.01 -4.74 -13.39
CA ALA A 514 6.05 -4.41 -12.42
C ALA A 514 5.51 -3.59 -11.24
N ALA A 515 4.72 -2.53 -11.50
CA ALA A 515 4.07 -1.75 -10.46
C ALA A 515 3.12 -2.60 -9.60
N ARG A 516 2.36 -3.51 -10.22
CA ARG A 516 1.48 -4.44 -9.50
C ARG A 516 2.25 -5.35 -8.55
N VAL A 517 3.42 -5.85 -8.97
CA VAL A 517 4.27 -6.68 -8.10
C VAL A 517 4.79 -5.89 -6.90
N LEU A 518 5.16 -4.61 -7.08
CA LEU A 518 5.54 -3.74 -5.96
C LEU A 518 4.38 -3.53 -4.97
N ASP A 519 3.18 -3.28 -5.48
CA ASP A 519 1.98 -3.09 -4.65
C ASP A 519 1.64 -4.35 -3.84
N LEU A 520 1.64 -5.53 -4.48
CA LEU A 520 1.42 -6.82 -3.81
C LEU A 520 2.54 -7.16 -2.81
N ALA A 521 3.74 -6.69 -3.08
CA ALA A 521 4.86 -6.82 -2.17
C ALA A 521 4.88 -5.73 -1.09
N ASP A 522 3.87 -4.86 -0.94
CA ASP A 522 3.88 -3.77 0.04
C ASP A 522 5.18 -2.92 -0.02
N ILE A 523 5.69 -2.68 -1.23
CA ILE A 523 6.85 -1.83 -1.49
C ILE A 523 6.32 -0.55 -2.14
N ALA A 524 6.59 0.62 -1.54
CA ALA A 524 6.30 1.92 -2.15
C ALA A 524 7.59 2.46 -2.74
N GLN A 525 7.61 2.77 -4.04
CA GLN A 525 8.68 3.57 -4.63
C GLN A 525 8.27 5.04 -4.56
N HIS A 526 9.15 5.89 -4.02
CA HIS A 526 8.89 7.33 -3.84
C HIS A 526 9.56 8.20 -4.89
N ASP A 527 10.50 7.67 -5.66
CA ASP A 527 11.32 8.45 -6.59
C ASP A 527 11.01 8.15 -8.07
N TRP A 528 9.73 8.00 -8.42
CA TRP A 528 9.33 7.62 -9.78
C TRP A 528 9.82 8.58 -10.87
N HIS A 529 10.73 8.12 -11.72
CA HIS A 529 11.15 8.81 -12.95
C HIS A 529 11.63 7.84 -14.04
N SER A 530 11.78 8.33 -15.28
CA SER A 530 12.18 7.53 -16.46
C SER A 530 13.51 6.79 -16.28
N GLY A 531 14.48 7.43 -15.61
CA GLY A 531 15.77 6.82 -15.30
C GLY A 531 15.73 5.56 -14.41
N GLN A 532 14.60 5.27 -13.75
CA GLN A 532 14.43 4.05 -12.93
C GLN A 532 13.93 2.84 -13.71
N VAL A 533 13.65 3.00 -15.00
CA VAL A 533 13.14 1.95 -15.86
C VAL A 533 14.10 1.74 -17.02
N LEU A 534 14.75 0.57 -17.05
CA LEU A 534 15.53 0.13 -18.20
C LEU A 534 14.62 -0.62 -19.17
N VAL A 535 14.80 -0.42 -20.48
CA VAL A 535 13.99 -1.09 -21.50
C VAL A 535 14.79 -2.20 -22.15
N HIS A 536 14.35 -3.43 -21.96
CA HIS A 536 15.01 -4.62 -22.49
C HIS A 536 14.09 -5.38 -23.44
N THR A 537 14.70 -6.19 -24.31
CA THR A 537 13.99 -7.00 -25.30
C THR A 537 14.47 -8.45 -25.20
N LYS A 538 13.54 -9.39 -25.03
CA LYS A 538 13.81 -10.83 -25.00
C LYS A 538 12.98 -11.52 -26.09
N GLY A 539 13.64 -11.93 -27.18
CA GLY A 539 12.91 -12.33 -28.40
C GLY A 539 12.13 -11.14 -28.94
N ASP A 540 10.83 -11.30 -29.18
CA ASP A 540 9.95 -10.23 -29.65
C ASP A 540 9.22 -9.47 -28.52
N LEU A 541 9.55 -9.76 -27.26
CA LEU A 541 8.93 -9.13 -26.09
C LEU A 541 9.78 -7.98 -25.59
N THR A 542 9.24 -6.77 -25.65
CA THR A 542 9.83 -5.57 -25.04
C THR A 542 9.25 -5.34 -23.65
N HIS A 543 10.11 -5.14 -22.65
CA HIS A 543 9.68 -5.03 -21.26
C HIS A 543 10.53 -4.03 -20.46
N GLY A 544 9.94 -3.49 -19.39
CA GLY A 544 10.64 -2.64 -18.44
C GLY A 544 11.34 -3.47 -17.36
N VAL A 545 12.53 -3.06 -16.96
CA VAL A 545 13.25 -3.57 -15.80
C VAL A 545 13.42 -2.43 -14.79
N LEU A 546 12.77 -2.56 -13.65
CA LEU A 546 12.81 -1.60 -12.56
C LEU A 546 14.11 -1.72 -11.77
N ILE A 547 14.78 -0.59 -11.60
CA ILE A 547 16.02 -0.45 -10.84
C ILE A 547 15.85 0.64 -9.77
N ASP A 548 16.86 0.77 -8.91
CA ASP A 548 16.95 1.81 -7.90
C ASP A 548 15.80 1.80 -6.88
N LEU A 549 15.81 0.78 -6.01
CA LEU A 549 14.82 0.65 -4.94
C LEU A 549 15.30 1.25 -3.61
N ALA A 550 16.30 2.14 -3.64
CA ALA A 550 16.85 2.78 -2.44
C ALA A 550 15.86 3.71 -1.74
N SER A 551 15.03 4.40 -2.52
CA SER A 551 13.98 5.29 -2.05
C SER A 551 12.68 4.54 -1.78
N THR A 552 12.72 3.22 -1.58
CA THR A 552 11.52 2.46 -1.26
C THR A 552 11.23 2.42 0.23
N THR A 553 9.95 2.28 0.57
CA THR A 553 9.49 2.00 1.93
C THR A 553 8.60 0.77 1.95
N GLN A 554 8.40 0.20 3.13
CA GLN A 554 7.58 -0.97 3.39
C GLN A 554 6.87 -0.82 4.73
N THR A 555 5.76 -1.53 4.94
CA THR A 555 5.08 -1.50 6.24
C THR A 555 5.90 -2.30 7.24
N VAL A 556 6.58 -1.61 8.17
CA VAL A 556 7.35 -2.22 9.27
C VAL A 556 6.63 -2.13 10.61
N ASP A 557 5.70 -1.18 10.73
CA ASP A 557 4.78 -1.05 11.86
C ASP A 557 3.36 -1.04 11.30
N LEU A 558 2.51 -1.92 11.84
CA LEU A 558 1.11 -1.98 11.45
C LEU A 558 0.41 -0.65 11.67
N GLN A 559 0.80 0.19 12.63
CA GLN A 559 0.17 1.49 12.85
C GLN A 559 0.42 2.50 11.73
N PHE A 560 1.52 2.34 11.00
CA PHE A 560 1.97 3.24 9.94
C PHE A 560 2.03 2.46 8.61
N PRO A 561 0.88 2.22 7.96
CA PRO A 561 0.86 1.51 6.69
C PRO A 561 1.70 2.28 5.69
N ASN A 562 2.36 1.53 4.83
CA ASN A 562 3.00 2.12 3.69
C ASN A 562 1.94 2.63 2.70
N TRP A 563 1.96 3.92 2.39
CA TRP A 563 1.16 4.52 1.32
C TRP A 563 1.99 4.48 0.03
N CYS A 564 1.44 3.88 -1.03
CA CYS A 564 2.10 3.68 -2.31
C CYS A 564 1.20 4.24 -3.38
N GLN A 565 1.80 5.01 -4.27
CA GLN A 565 1.21 5.43 -5.53
C GLN A 565 1.94 4.76 -6.69
N ASN A 566 2.31 3.48 -6.60
CA ASN A 566 3.12 2.83 -7.64
C ASN A 566 2.41 2.83 -8.99
N PHE A 567 1.09 2.58 -9.02
CA PHE A 567 0.28 2.72 -10.24
C PHE A 567 0.45 4.11 -10.86
N SER A 568 0.17 5.18 -10.10
CA SER A 568 0.20 6.55 -10.61
C SER A 568 1.62 7.04 -10.89
N GLY A 569 2.59 6.64 -10.08
CA GLY A 569 4.00 6.99 -10.20
C GLY A 569 4.64 6.37 -11.43
N MET A 570 4.43 5.07 -11.65
CA MET A 570 4.85 4.39 -12.87
C MET A 570 4.16 4.97 -14.11
N LEU A 571 2.86 5.21 -14.05
CA LEU A 571 2.13 5.85 -15.15
C LEU A 571 2.69 7.23 -15.49
N ARG A 572 3.02 8.05 -14.48
CA ARG A 572 3.70 9.34 -14.70
C ARG A 572 5.07 9.14 -15.35
N ALA A 573 5.88 8.20 -14.87
CA ALA A 573 7.17 7.88 -15.48
C ALA A 573 7.05 7.49 -16.97
N LEU A 574 6.05 6.68 -17.33
CA LEU A 574 5.72 6.32 -18.71
C LEU A 574 5.25 7.52 -19.55
N LEU A 575 4.41 8.38 -18.98
CA LEU A 575 3.94 9.58 -19.67
C LEU A 575 5.07 10.59 -19.90
N TYR A 576 6.05 10.68 -19.01
CA TYR A 576 7.23 11.54 -19.22
C TYR A 576 8.28 10.90 -20.13
N GLY A 577 8.44 9.58 -20.10
CA GLY A 577 9.42 8.85 -20.91
C GLY A 577 8.98 8.64 -22.35
N ILE A 578 7.76 8.12 -22.54
CA ILE A 578 7.15 7.80 -23.84
C ILE A 578 6.18 8.91 -24.27
N GLY A 579 5.23 9.29 -23.40
CA GLY A 579 4.11 10.18 -23.73
C GLY A 579 4.42 11.68 -23.76
N LYS A 580 5.54 12.12 -24.34
CA LYS A 580 5.84 13.57 -24.43
C LYS A 580 4.92 14.29 -25.42
N GLU A 581 4.44 13.59 -26.44
CA GLU A 581 3.62 14.12 -27.53
C GLU A 581 2.23 13.46 -27.57
N GLY A 582 1.26 14.11 -28.23
CA GLY A 582 -0.17 13.77 -28.09
C GLY A 582 -0.52 12.31 -28.38
N GLU A 583 -0.08 11.75 -29.50
CA GLU A 583 -0.37 10.35 -29.86
C GLU A 583 0.27 9.36 -28.89
N ASP A 584 1.48 9.64 -28.41
CA ASP A 584 2.21 8.79 -27.48
C ASP A 584 1.55 8.74 -26.09
N ARG A 585 0.97 9.87 -25.63
CA ARG A 585 0.17 9.90 -24.40
C ARG A 585 -1.04 9.00 -24.49
N ARG A 586 -1.78 9.09 -25.60
CA ARG A 586 -2.97 8.27 -25.82
C ARG A 586 -2.61 6.79 -25.82
N LEU A 587 -1.52 6.41 -26.50
CA LEU A 587 -1.00 5.04 -26.48
C LEU A 587 -0.73 4.54 -25.05
N VAL A 588 -0.03 5.32 -24.23
CA VAL A 588 0.25 4.93 -22.83
C VAL A 588 -1.05 4.75 -22.05
N VAL A 589 -1.96 5.71 -22.09
CA VAL A 589 -3.18 5.69 -21.26
C VAL A 589 -4.15 4.59 -21.69
N GLU A 590 -4.24 4.30 -22.99
CA GLU A 590 -5.11 3.23 -23.51
C GLU A 590 -4.57 1.83 -23.22
N ASN A 591 -3.25 1.67 -23.10
CA ASN A 591 -2.61 0.36 -22.96
C ASN A 591 -2.07 0.06 -21.56
N TYR A 592 -2.04 1.03 -20.62
CA TYR A 592 -1.60 0.79 -19.25
C TYR A 592 -2.60 -0.02 -18.41
N GLY A 593 -3.87 -0.02 -18.83
CA GLY A 593 -4.96 -0.69 -18.13
C GLY A 593 -5.49 0.10 -16.91
N PRO A 594 -6.61 -0.34 -16.31
CA PRO A 594 -7.19 0.33 -15.17
C PRO A 594 -6.35 0.16 -13.90
N PRO A 595 -6.49 1.08 -12.92
CA PRO A 595 -6.00 0.86 -11.57
C PRO A 595 -6.62 -0.40 -10.97
N ASP A 596 -5.89 -1.07 -10.08
CA ASP A 596 -6.49 -2.17 -9.31
C ASP A 596 -7.61 -1.60 -8.40
N PRO A 597 -8.65 -2.39 -8.04
CA PRO A 597 -9.84 -1.90 -7.32
C PRO A 597 -9.56 -1.12 -6.04
N TRP A 598 -8.39 -1.36 -5.46
CA TRP A 598 -7.96 -0.84 -4.17
C TRP A 598 -7.09 0.42 -4.24
N VAL A 599 -6.80 0.93 -5.44
CA VAL A 599 -6.11 2.22 -5.59
C VAL A 599 -7.03 3.35 -5.14
N ASP A 600 -6.63 4.07 -4.08
CA ASP A 600 -7.48 5.03 -3.37
C ASP A 600 -7.74 6.33 -4.15
N SER A 601 -6.78 6.76 -4.97
CA SER A 601 -6.84 8.07 -5.62
C SER A 601 -7.12 7.98 -7.12
N PRO A 602 -8.12 8.72 -7.64
CA PRO A 602 -8.28 8.87 -9.08
C PRO A 602 -7.04 9.57 -9.65
N THR A 603 -6.53 9.08 -10.77
CA THR A 603 -5.40 9.74 -11.45
C THR A 603 -5.94 10.55 -12.61
N ILE A 604 -5.82 11.88 -12.52
CA ILE A 604 -6.18 12.80 -13.59
C ILE A 604 -4.96 12.97 -14.50
N ILE A 605 -5.15 12.68 -15.79
CA ILE A 605 -4.08 12.74 -16.79
C ILE A 605 -4.43 13.83 -17.79
N PRO A 606 -3.57 14.85 -17.99
CA PRO A 606 -3.79 15.83 -19.03
C PRO A 606 -3.57 15.19 -20.41
N MET A 607 -4.51 15.44 -21.32
CA MET A 607 -4.57 14.92 -22.69
C MET A 607 -4.57 16.09 -23.70
N PRO A 608 -3.85 16.00 -24.82
CA PRO A 608 -3.86 17.08 -25.82
C PRO A 608 -5.08 17.05 -26.75
N PRO A 609 -5.55 18.23 -27.24
CA PRO A 609 -5.36 19.57 -26.70
C PRO A 609 -6.50 19.93 -25.71
N GLY A 610 -6.17 20.03 -24.41
CA GLY A 610 -7.09 20.56 -23.38
C GLY A 610 -8.05 19.54 -22.77
N GLU A 611 -7.95 18.27 -23.14
CA GLU A 611 -8.73 17.19 -22.55
C GLU A 611 -8.07 16.69 -21.25
N SER A 612 -8.83 16.02 -20.39
CA SER A 612 -8.25 15.25 -19.28
C SER A 612 -8.94 13.90 -19.19
N LYS A 613 -8.16 12.84 -18.95
CA LYS A 613 -8.68 11.51 -18.71
C LYS A 613 -8.48 11.16 -17.25
N MET A 614 -9.59 10.92 -16.56
CA MET A 614 -9.59 10.47 -15.19
C MET A 614 -9.61 8.95 -15.16
N LEU A 615 -8.52 8.33 -14.70
CA LEU A 615 -8.48 6.90 -14.42
C LEU A 615 -8.97 6.65 -13.00
N ARG A 616 -10.06 5.89 -12.88
CA ARG A 616 -10.64 5.46 -11.61
C ARG A 616 -10.44 3.97 -11.44
N ALA A 617 -10.09 3.55 -10.23
CA ALA A 617 -10.16 2.15 -9.85
C ALA A 617 -11.63 1.68 -10.02
N PRO A 618 -11.85 0.47 -10.55
CA PRO A 618 -13.20 -0.09 -10.63
C PRO A 618 -13.80 -0.15 -9.22
N ASP A 619 -15.11 0.06 -9.14
CA ASP A 619 -15.85 -0.13 -7.89
C ASP A 619 -15.69 -1.59 -7.44
N PRO A 620 -15.21 -1.86 -6.21
CA PRO A 620 -15.14 -3.23 -5.68
C PRO A 620 -16.53 -3.81 -5.37
N PHE A 621 -17.59 -3.00 -5.30
CA PHE A 621 -18.97 -3.43 -5.06
C PHE A 621 -19.93 -3.01 -6.18
N PRO A 622 -19.63 -3.33 -7.46
CA PRO A 622 -20.41 -2.85 -8.60
C PRO A 622 -21.81 -3.46 -8.66
N PHE A 623 -22.10 -4.46 -7.83
CA PHE A 623 -23.38 -5.18 -7.75
C PHE A 623 -24.38 -4.50 -6.80
N ILE A 624 -24.03 -3.36 -6.19
CA ILE A 624 -24.95 -2.58 -5.36
C ILE A 624 -25.31 -1.31 -6.12
N ASP A 625 -26.39 -1.40 -6.89
CA ASP A 625 -26.98 -0.29 -7.61
C ASP A 625 -28.34 0.04 -6.98
N PRO A 626 -28.57 1.27 -6.47
CA PRO A 626 -29.88 1.67 -5.97
C PRO A 626 -30.85 1.88 -7.15
N ASP A 627 -31.41 0.78 -7.65
CA ASP A 627 -32.41 0.70 -8.73
C ASP A 627 -32.00 1.41 -10.05
N PRO A 628 -31.87 0.69 -11.17
CA PRO A 628 -31.63 1.29 -12.47
C PRO A 628 -32.93 1.94 -13.00
N GLU A 629 -33.44 2.99 -12.35
CA GLU A 629 -34.27 3.92 -13.08
C GLU A 629 -33.35 4.61 -14.08
N GLU A 630 -33.67 4.43 -15.37
CA GLU A 630 -32.93 4.91 -16.53
C GLU A 630 -32.22 6.23 -16.22
N GLU A 631 -30.89 6.18 -16.06
CA GLU A 631 -30.09 7.39 -16.04
C GLU A 631 -30.36 8.10 -17.37
N GLU A 632 -31.27 9.08 -17.39
CA GLU A 632 -31.35 10.02 -18.50
C GLU A 632 -29.92 10.56 -18.68
N PRO A 633 -29.35 10.44 -19.90
CA PRO A 633 -27.96 10.77 -20.13
C PRO A 633 -27.72 12.21 -19.67
N ILE A 634 -26.82 12.38 -18.70
CA ILE A 634 -26.40 13.69 -18.22
C ILE A 634 -25.96 14.49 -19.45
N PRO A 635 -26.65 15.59 -19.80
CA PRO A 635 -26.32 16.34 -20.99
C PRO A 635 -24.86 16.84 -20.89
N PRO A 636 -24.08 16.79 -21.99
CA PRO A 636 -22.64 17.03 -21.99
C PRO A 636 -22.26 18.52 -21.82
N SER A 637 -22.80 19.20 -20.80
CA SER A 637 -22.56 20.62 -20.56
C SER A 637 -22.50 20.98 -19.07
N LEU A 638 -21.46 20.51 -18.41
CA LEU A 638 -20.89 21.19 -17.25
C LEU A 638 -19.38 21.35 -17.49
N ASN A 639 -19.05 22.37 -18.28
CA ASN A 639 -17.72 22.96 -18.28
C ASN A 639 -17.48 23.54 -16.89
N ILE A 640 -16.92 22.74 -15.99
CA ILE A 640 -16.34 23.22 -14.73
C ILE A 640 -15.10 24.02 -15.12
N ARG A 641 -15.27 25.33 -15.30
CA ARG A 641 -14.15 26.26 -15.32
C ARG A 641 -13.66 26.39 -13.89
N PHE A 642 -12.53 25.76 -13.57
CA PHE A 642 -11.76 26.10 -12.39
C PHE A 642 -11.25 27.53 -12.56
N LEU A 643 -11.62 28.42 -11.64
CA LEU A 643 -10.93 29.68 -11.38
C LEU A 643 -9.74 29.43 -10.47
#